data_AF-A0A5I9B685-F1
#
_entry.id   AF-A0A5I9B685-F1
#
_cell.length_a   1.000
_cell.length_b   1.000
_cell.length_c   1.000
_cell.angle_alpha   90.00
_cell.angle_beta   90.00
_cell.angle_gamma   90.00
#
_symmetry.space_group_name_H-M   'P 1'
#
loop_
_entity.id
_entity.type
_entity.pdbx_description
1 polymer ?
#
loop_
_entity_poly.entity_id
_entity_poly.type
_entity_poly.pdbx_seq_one_letter_code
_entity_poly.pdbx_strand_id
1 'polypeptide(L)'
;MHSWKKKLVVSQLALACTLAITSQANATTNDISGTTYNTFHHYNDATYADDVYYDGYVGWNNYATDSYYNGDIYPVINNARVNGVISTYYLDDGVTTNTNANSLTIKNSTIHGMITSACLEGTDCVNRDTGYVYDRLALTVDNSTIDDNYEHYTYNGTYTDGTADTHVVDVYGMGTAITLDQEVDLSIVNNSHVAGITLTQGYEWEDIDDNTVSTGVNSSEVFNNTINVVDSTVTSGSLSDEGTSGWFGNTNNASDYSGSYTADDIAIAAIAHPYADNAMQTTVNLSNSTLMGDVVFSSNFDENFFPNGADSYRDTDADRDTNGWDGTDRMDVTLNNGSKWVGAAMSVHMTDTGTDADGDGVFEYTVDTNGDGILDATSPDGVYDSYAVGTEATATLIDIAANSLWPLSTVGVDNIYTDYSEYNHIVGNEVYQSGLFNVTLNTGSQWDTTKTSLIDTLSINSGSVVNVADSTLVSDTIGLTGGSALNINEDGHVATDTLSIDNSTVTIADDVSAGWSVNDAALYANTINVTNNGVLDVGNSASNALQVDTLNLTSYTDANGYVNAGVFNIESNRFVLDADLTNDRTNDTTKSNYGYGVIAMNSDGHLTINGNGDTYDTDQTEAGQDEVDNVGDNVAAATGNYKVRIDNATGAGSVADYKGNELIYVNDKNSTATFSAANKADLGAYTYQAKQEGNTVVLEQMELTDYANMALSIPSANTNIWNLEQDTVGTRLTNARHGLADNGGAWVSYFGGNFNGDNGTINYDQDVNGIMVGVDTKVDGNNAKWIVGAAAGFAKGDLSDRTGQVDQDSQSAYIYSSARFANNIFVDGNLSYSHFNNDLSANMSDGTYVDGNTSSDAWGFGLKLGYDLKLGDAGYVTPYGSVSGLFQSGDDYQLSNDMKVDGQSYDSMRYELGVDAGYTFTYSEDQALTPYFKLAYVYDDSNNDADVNGDSIDNGVEGSAVRVGLGTQFSFTKNFSAYTDANYLGGGDVDQDWSANVGVKYTW
;
A
#
# COMPACT_ATOMS: atom_id res chain seq x y z
N MET A 1 36.39 12.18 -46.94
CA MET A 1 36.32 13.41 -46.09
C MET A 1 34.89 13.90 -46.18
N HIS A 2 34.00 13.26 -45.43
CA HIS A 2 32.60 13.66 -45.32
C HIS A 2 32.45 14.65 -44.16
N SER A 3 31.73 15.73 -44.43
CA SER A 3 31.55 16.83 -43.49
C SER A 3 30.49 16.43 -42.46
N TRP A 4 30.95 16.08 -41.26
CA TRP A 4 30.14 16.01 -40.05
C TRP A 4 29.41 17.34 -39.80
N LYS A 5 28.12 17.43 -40.14
CA LYS A 5 27.19 18.37 -39.50
C LYS A 5 26.68 17.70 -38.22
N LYS A 6 27.19 18.16 -37.08
CA LYS A 6 26.73 17.72 -35.76
C LYS A 6 25.26 18.13 -35.57
N LYS A 7 24.35 17.16 -35.47
CA LYS A 7 23.06 17.30 -34.78
C LYS A 7 23.38 17.63 -33.31
N LEU A 8 23.24 18.90 -32.94
CA LEU A 8 23.55 19.40 -31.61
C LEU A 8 22.22 19.64 -30.91
N VAL A 9 21.99 18.91 -29.82
CA VAL A 9 20.89 19.12 -28.88
C VAL A 9 20.99 20.55 -28.36
N VAL A 10 20.16 21.46 -28.88
CA VAL A 10 20.02 22.82 -28.38
C VAL A 10 18.70 22.91 -27.64
N SER A 11 18.77 23.26 -26.36
CA SER A 11 17.66 23.32 -25.40
C SER A 11 16.43 24.07 -25.93
N GLN A 12 15.26 23.48 -25.70
CA GLN A 12 13.90 23.91 -26.06
C GLN A 12 13.52 25.35 -25.68
N LEU A 13 14.28 26.04 -24.81
CA LEU A 13 14.02 27.46 -24.46
C LEU A 13 14.73 28.49 -25.36
N ALA A 14 15.79 28.11 -26.09
CA ALA A 14 16.60 29.07 -26.85
C ALA A 14 16.07 29.34 -28.27
N LEU A 15 15.25 28.43 -28.84
CA LEU A 15 14.73 28.55 -30.19
C LEU A 15 13.54 29.52 -30.28
N ALA A 16 12.67 29.52 -29.27
CA ALA A 16 11.48 30.38 -29.22
C ALA A 16 11.81 31.89 -29.17
N CYS A 17 12.93 32.30 -28.56
CA CYS A 17 13.31 33.72 -28.48
C CYS A 17 14.14 34.23 -29.67
N THR A 18 14.73 33.35 -30.48
CA THR A 18 15.67 33.76 -31.54
C THR A 18 15.01 33.88 -32.91
N LEU A 19 13.85 33.24 -33.12
CA LEU A 19 13.12 33.24 -34.41
C LEU A 19 12.29 34.50 -34.67
N ALA A 20 12.09 35.38 -33.68
CA ALA A 20 11.22 36.55 -33.82
C ALA A 20 11.83 37.75 -34.58
N ILE A 21 13.13 37.75 -34.92
CA ILE A 21 13.85 38.99 -35.30
C ILE A 21 14.28 39.08 -36.78
N THR A 22 14.19 38.03 -37.62
CA THR A 22 14.78 38.09 -38.99
C THR A 22 13.88 37.89 -40.21
N SER A 23 12.54 37.78 -40.13
CA SER A 23 11.70 37.62 -41.34
C SER A 23 10.54 38.63 -41.55
N GLN A 24 10.41 39.67 -40.72
CA GLN A 24 9.23 40.57 -40.76
C GLN A 24 9.03 41.40 -42.05
N ALA A 25 9.90 41.31 -43.06
CA ALA A 25 9.77 42.14 -44.27
C ALA A 25 8.79 41.59 -45.33
N ASN A 26 8.42 40.30 -45.30
CA ASN A 26 7.60 39.66 -46.34
C ASN A 26 6.31 38.96 -45.83
N ALA A 27 5.98 39.04 -44.53
CA ALA A 27 4.81 38.36 -43.94
C ALA A 27 3.44 38.94 -44.36
N THR A 28 3.36 40.07 -45.07
CA THR A 28 2.12 40.88 -45.15
C THR A 28 0.99 40.34 -46.02
N THR A 29 1.18 39.29 -46.85
CA THR A 29 0.12 38.77 -47.74
C THR A 29 -0.45 37.41 -47.31
N ASN A 30 0.34 36.58 -46.63
CA ASN A 30 0.00 35.17 -46.31
C ASN A 30 0.00 34.92 -44.79
N ASP A 31 0.23 35.95 -43.96
CA ASP A 31 0.06 35.88 -42.51
C ASP A 31 -1.43 35.97 -42.15
N ILE A 32 -1.98 34.86 -41.68
CA ILE A 32 -3.38 34.73 -41.28
C ILE A 32 -3.62 35.12 -39.81
N SER A 33 -2.59 35.58 -39.10
CA SER A 33 -2.69 35.94 -37.68
C SER A 33 -3.77 36.98 -37.41
N GLY A 34 -4.59 36.77 -36.38
CA GLY A 34 -5.69 37.67 -36.02
C GLY A 34 -6.95 37.52 -36.87
N THR A 35 -7.03 36.53 -37.76
CA THR A 35 -8.16 36.36 -38.70
C THR A 35 -8.92 35.05 -38.49
N THR A 36 -10.09 34.94 -39.14
CA THR A 36 -10.72 33.65 -39.41
C THR A 36 -10.40 33.26 -40.84
N TYR A 37 -9.80 32.09 -41.01
CA TYR A 37 -9.30 31.59 -42.30
C TYR A 37 -9.98 30.26 -42.62
N ASN A 38 -10.40 30.07 -43.87
CA ASN A 38 -10.90 28.79 -44.36
C ASN A 38 -9.88 28.25 -45.35
N THR A 39 -9.60 26.96 -45.32
CA THR A 39 -8.62 26.38 -46.26
C THR A 39 -9.27 25.95 -47.57
N PHE A 40 -10.61 25.89 -47.62
CA PHE A 40 -11.38 25.52 -48.80
C PHE A 40 -12.30 26.65 -49.24
N HIS A 41 -12.33 26.90 -50.55
CA HIS A 41 -13.11 27.96 -51.19
C HIS A 41 -13.77 27.46 -52.48
N HIS A 42 -15.08 27.67 -52.62
CA HIS A 42 -15.76 27.51 -53.90
C HIS A 42 -15.58 28.76 -54.76
N TYR A 43 -15.14 28.58 -56.01
CA TYR A 43 -15.07 29.64 -57.01
C TYR A 43 -15.92 29.25 -58.23
N ASN A 44 -16.59 30.25 -58.80
CA ASN A 44 -17.33 30.11 -60.07
C ASN A 44 -17.31 31.46 -60.80
N ASP A 45 -16.17 31.79 -61.42
CA ASP A 45 -15.99 33.06 -62.13
C ASP A 45 -15.25 32.91 -63.46
N ALA A 46 -14.84 34.03 -64.09
CA ALA A 46 -14.18 33.99 -65.40
C ALA A 46 -12.71 33.52 -65.35
N THR A 47 -12.14 33.42 -64.15
CA THR A 47 -10.74 33.11 -63.86
C THR A 47 -10.59 31.68 -63.35
N TYR A 48 -11.56 31.20 -62.56
CA TYR A 48 -11.58 29.86 -61.96
C TYR A 48 -12.70 29.01 -62.55
N ALA A 49 -12.46 27.71 -62.72
CA ALA A 49 -13.52 26.77 -63.04
C ALA A 49 -14.49 26.66 -61.86
N ASP A 50 -15.73 26.25 -62.13
CA ASP A 50 -16.73 26.00 -61.10
C ASP A 50 -16.34 24.77 -60.27
N ASP A 51 -15.61 24.99 -59.18
CA ASP A 51 -15.10 23.93 -58.31
C ASP A 51 -14.65 24.45 -56.93
N VAL A 52 -14.25 23.53 -56.06
CA VAL A 52 -13.61 23.82 -54.78
C VAL A 52 -12.09 23.88 -54.94
N TYR A 53 -11.50 24.93 -54.40
CA TYR A 53 -10.07 25.18 -54.39
C TYR A 53 -9.53 25.14 -52.96
N TYR A 54 -8.29 24.68 -52.82
CA TYR A 54 -7.60 24.53 -51.55
C TYR A 54 -6.45 25.53 -51.41
N ASP A 55 -6.49 26.34 -50.36
CA ASP A 55 -5.53 27.40 -50.04
C ASP A 55 -4.96 27.18 -48.62
N GLY A 56 -4.58 25.94 -48.29
CA GLY A 56 -4.14 25.54 -46.94
C GLY A 56 -2.66 25.17 -46.80
N TYR A 57 -1.84 25.36 -47.83
CA TYR A 57 -0.42 24.96 -47.76
C TYR A 57 0.44 25.97 -47.00
N VAL A 58 1.36 25.51 -46.15
CA VAL A 58 2.26 26.39 -45.37
C VAL A 58 3.59 26.61 -46.10
N GLY A 59 4.11 27.84 -46.09
CA GLY A 59 5.41 28.18 -46.71
C GLY A 59 6.04 29.51 -46.27
N TRP A 60 7.38 29.63 -46.37
CA TRP A 60 8.15 30.79 -45.90
C TRP A 60 8.27 31.98 -46.90
N ASN A 61 7.70 31.87 -48.11
CA ASN A 61 7.59 32.93 -49.13
C ASN A 61 8.88 33.69 -49.49
N ASN A 62 9.68 33.14 -50.42
CA ASN A 62 10.69 33.91 -51.16
C ASN A 62 10.18 34.21 -52.58
N TYR A 63 9.65 35.42 -52.83
CA TYR A 63 9.30 35.93 -54.17
C TYR A 63 10.53 36.22 -55.07
N ALA A 64 11.50 35.30 -55.13
CA ALA A 64 12.50 35.29 -56.20
C ALA A 64 12.01 34.39 -57.33
N THR A 65 12.37 34.71 -58.57
CA THR A 65 11.95 34.02 -59.82
C THR A 65 12.29 32.52 -59.90
N ASP A 66 12.89 31.96 -58.85
CA ASP A 66 13.36 30.58 -58.76
C ASP A 66 12.71 29.79 -57.58
N SER A 67 11.71 30.34 -56.86
CA SER A 67 10.95 29.58 -55.84
C SER A 67 9.83 28.80 -56.51
N TYR A 68 10.02 27.49 -56.64
CA TYR A 68 9.12 26.57 -57.34
C TYR A 68 7.86 26.17 -56.54
N TYR A 69 7.73 26.58 -55.27
CA TYR A 69 6.69 26.12 -54.32
C TYR A 69 6.24 27.29 -53.42
N ASN A 70 4.98 27.72 -53.56
CA ASN A 70 4.45 28.92 -52.90
C ASN A 70 3.35 28.53 -51.91
N GLY A 71 3.61 28.66 -50.61
CA GLY A 71 2.62 28.35 -49.57
C GLY A 71 1.61 29.48 -49.37
N ASP A 72 0.36 29.13 -49.09
CA ASP A 72 -0.78 30.02 -48.84
C ASP A 72 -0.75 30.65 -47.44
N ILE A 73 -0.17 29.92 -46.47
CA ILE A 73 -0.15 30.28 -45.06
C ILE A 73 1.29 30.48 -44.58
N TYR A 74 1.54 31.59 -43.89
CA TYR A 74 2.81 31.84 -43.21
C TYR A 74 2.95 30.92 -41.96
N PRO A 75 4.09 30.24 -41.75
CA PRO A 75 4.28 29.21 -40.71
C PRO A 75 4.23 29.66 -39.25
N VAL A 76 3.99 30.94 -38.98
CA VAL A 76 3.78 31.43 -37.62
C VAL A 76 2.37 31.99 -37.53
N ILE A 77 1.45 31.13 -37.09
CA ILE A 77 0.03 31.43 -36.93
C ILE A 77 -0.19 31.88 -35.49
N ASN A 78 -0.72 33.10 -35.31
CA ASN A 78 -1.00 33.63 -33.97
C ASN A 78 -2.38 34.28 -33.87
N ASN A 79 -3.15 33.93 -32.85
CA ASN A 79 -4.49 34.47 -32.59
C ASN A 79 -5.44 34.33 -33.81
N ALA A 80 -5.41 33.19 -34.49
CA ALA A 80 -6.24 32.88 -35.65
C ALA A 80 -7.30 31.82 -35.31
N ARG A 81 -8.39 31.82 -36.08
CA ARG A 81 -9.36 30.71 -36.13
C ARG A 81 -9.36 30.11 -37.52
N VAL A 82 -8.82 28.91 -37.68
CA VAL A 82 -8.78 28.23 -38.98
C VAL A 82 -9.88 27.18 -39.04
N ASN A 83 -10.60 27.08 -40.15
CA ASN A 83 -11.51 25.95 -40.42
C ASN A 83 -11.01 25.23 -41.68
N GLY A 84 -10.65 23.96 -41.54
CA GLY A 84 -10.11 23.13 -42.61
C GLY A 84 -8.72 22.57 -42.33
N VAL A 85 -8.05 22.14 -43.39
CA VAL A 85 -6.82 21.35 -43.34
C VAL A 85 -5.61 22.25 -43.62
N ILE A 86 -4.65 22.32 -42.69
CA ILE A 86 -3.36 22.99 -42.88
C ILE A 86 -2.34 21.94 -43.32
N SER A 87 -1.73 22.11 -44.50
CA SER A 87 -0.72 21.18 -45.01
C SER A 87 0.69 21.76 -44.91
N THR A 88 1.59 21.01 -44.29
CA THR A 88 3.03 21.30 -44.20
C THR A 88 3.81 20.85 -45.44
N TYR A 89 3.13 20.37 -46.49
CA TYR A 89 3.75 19.74 -47.66
C TYR A 89 4.88 20.57 -48.31
N TYR A 90 4.76 21.91 -48.34
CA TYR A 90 5.77 22.81 -48.92
C TYR A 90 6.73 23.47 -47.92
N LEU A 91 6.66 23.15 -46.62
CA LEU A 91 7.62 23.67 -45.64
C LEU A 91 9.04 23.14 -45.88
N ASP A 92 9.11 21.90 -46.35
CA ASP A 92 10.33 21.23 -46.73
C ASP A 92 10.22 20.79 -48.20
N ASP A 93 10.83 21.57 -49.08
CA ASP A 93 10.75 21.38 -50.53
C ASP A 93 11.79 20.37 -51.06
N GLY A 94 12.60 19.77 -50.19
CA GLY A 94 13.59 18.76 -50.56
C GLY A 94 14.76 19.30 -51.39
N VAL A 95 14.85 20.61 -51.61
CA VAL A 95 15.89 21.20 -52.47
C VAL A 95 17.10 21.58 -51.63
N THR A 96 18.29 21.09 -51.99
CA THR A 96 19.58 21.38 -51.30
C THR A 96 19.92 22.88 -51.13
N THR A 97 19.21 23.77 -51.83
CA THR A 97 19.36 25.23 -51.75
C THR A 97 18.38 25.92 -50.81
N ASN A 98 17.37 25.20 -50.30
CA ASN A 98 16.42 25.73 -49.34
C ASN A 98 17.13 25.94 -47.99
N THR A 99 16.96 27.14 -47.43
CA THR A 99 17.53 27.53 -46.12
C THR A 99 16.44 27.96 -45.15
N ASN A 100 15.17 27.76 -45.50
CA ASN A 100 14.04 28.05 -44.64
C ASN A 100 13.99 26.98 -43.53
N ALA A 101 13.37 27.32 -42.39
CA ALA A 101 13.20 26.36 -41.31
C ALA A 101 12.03 25.41 -41.63
N ASN A 102 12.21 24.09 -41.47
CA ASN A 102 11.06 23.18 -41.47
C ASN A 102 10.31 23.30 -40.13
N SER A 103 9.51 24.36 -39.96
CA SER A 103 8.80 24.62 -38.72
C SER A 103 7.45 25.30 -38.91
N LEU A 104 6.50 24.91 -38.07
CA LEU A 104 5.15 25.48 -37.98
C LEU A 104 4.87 25.79 -36.51
N THR A 105 4.46 27.01 -36.21
CA THR A 105 4.07 27.45 -34.86
C THR A 105 2.64 27.95 -34.88
N ILE A 106 1.80 27.36 -34.03
CA ILE A 106 0.42 27.73 -33.79
C ILE A 106 0.33 28.24 -32.37
N LYS A 107 -0.05 29.51 -32.22
CA LYS A 107 -0.05 30.20 -30.93
C LYS A 107 -1.37 30.91 -30.69
N ASN A 108 -1.95 30.80 -29.48
CA ASN A 108 -3.20 31.46 -29.11
C ASN A 108 -4.35 31.25 -30.12
N SER A 109 -4.36 30.12 -30.84
CA SER A 109 -5.22 29.92 -32.01
C SER A 109 -6.14 28.72 -31.81
N THR A 110 -7.19 28.66 -32.62
CA THR A 110 -8.07 27.49 -32.71
C THR A 110 -8.08 27.01 -34.14
N ILE A 111 -7.68 25.77 -34.36
CA ILE A 111 -7.76 25.09 -35.64
C ILE A 111 -8.91 24.10 -35.52
N HIS A 112 -9.93 24.28 -36.35
CA HIS A 112 -11.02 23.33 -36.53
C HIS A 112 -10.73 22.50 -37.77
N GLY A 113 -10.17 21.30 -37.57
CA GLY A 113 -9.72 20.38 -38.60
C GLY A 113 -8.35 19.82 -38.31
N MET A 114 -7.48 19.81 -39.32
CA MET A 114 -6.30 18.98 -39.30
C MET A 114 -5.04 19.75 -39.66
N ILE A 115 -3.92 19.33 -39.09
CA ILE A 115 -2.59 19.62 -39.61
C ILE A 115 -2.08 18.34 -40.26
N THR A 116 -1.77 18.40 -41.55
CA THR A 116 -1.22 17.27 -42.29
C THR A 116 0.13 17.60 -42.93
N SER A 117 0.90 16.59 -43.30
CA SER A 117 2.03 16.74 -44.23
C SER A 117 1.72 16.25 -45.64
N ALA A 118 0.54 15.68 -45.87
CA ALA A 118 0.10 15.18 -47.17
C ALA A 118 -0.19 16.31 -48.18
N CYS A 119 -0.07 15.96 -49.45
CA CYS A 119 -0.64 16.74 -50.55
C CYS A 119 -2.14 16.42 -50.66
N LEU A 120 -2.99 17.44 -50.87
CA LEU A 120 -4.42 17.22 -51.09
C LEU A 120 -4.70 16.78 -52.54
N GLU A 121 -5.55 15.77 -52.67
CA GLU A 121 -5.97 15.21 -53.96
C GLU A 121 -6.59 16.29 -54.88
N GLY A 122 -6.30 16.21 -56.18
CA GLY A 122 -6.81 17.15 -57.18
C GLY A 122 -6.08 18.50 -57.26
N THR A 123 -5.00 18.70 -56.50
CA THR A 123 -4.15 19.89 -56.58
C THR A 123 -2.84 19.63 -57.35
N ASP A 124 -2.22 20.68 -57.93
CA ASP A 124 -0.95 20.59 -58.68
C ASP A 124 0.24 20.38 -57.72
N CYS A 125 0.33 19.20 -57.10
CA CYS A 125 1.50 18.80 -56.32
C CYS A 125 2.61 18.29 -57.26
N VAL A 126 3.71 19.04 -57.35
CA VAL A 126 4.88 18.64 -58.13
C VAL A 126 5.76 17.75 -57.27
N ASN A 127 6.19 16.59 -57.80
CA ASN A 127 7.04 15.62 -57.08
C ASN A 127 8.18 16.31 -56.31
N ARG A 128 8.22 16.05 -55.00
CA ARG A 128 9.35 16.27 -54.10
C ARG A 128 10.63 15.66 -54.70
N ASP A 129 11.78 16.34 -54.60
CA ASP A 129 13.06 15.81 -55.09
C ASP A 129 13.45 14.59 -54.22
N THR A 130 13.92 13.50 -54.85
CA THR A 130 14.10 12.19 -54.21
C THR A 130 15.42 12.06 -53.44
N GLY A 131 16.20 13.15 -53.34
CA GLY A 131 17.39 13.20 -52.51
C GLY A 131 17.03 13.73 -51.12
N TYR A 132 17.38 13.00 -50.06
CA TYR A 132 17.09 13.44 -48.70
C TYR A 132 17.76 14.77 -48.36
N VAL A 133 16.93 15.82 -48.30
CA VAL A 133 17.27 17.15 -47.78
C VAL A 133 16.34 17.51 -46.61
N TYR A 134 15.45 16.58 -46.19
CA TYR A 134 14.39 16.89 -45.25
C TYR A 134 14.94 17.02 -43.81
N ASP A 135 14.76 18.20 -43.20
CA ASP A 135 15.04 18.44 -41.79
C ASP A 135 13.78 18.05 -40.97
N ARG A 136 13.93 17.54 -39.74
CA ARG A 136 12.77 17.18 -38.87
C ARG A 136 11.82 18.38 -38.71
N LEU A 137 10.51 18.15 -38.87
CA LEU A 137 9.49 19.19 -38.69
C LEU A 137 9.42 19.61 -37.24
N ALA A 138 9.74 20.87 -36.94
CA ALA A 138 9.49 21.47 -35.63
C ALA A 138 8.06 22.04 -35.58
N LEU A 139 7.11 21.29 -35.03
CA LEU A 139 5.71 21.71 -34.85
C LEU A 139 5.46 22.14 -33.41
N THR A 140 5.00 23.38 -33.20
CA THR A 140 4.68 23.92 -31.88
C THR A 140 3.21 24.33 -31.80
N VAL A 141 2.49 23.79 -30.82
CA VAL A 141 1.12 24.15 -30.42
C VAL A 141 1.21 24.80 -29.04
N ASP A 142 1.02 26.12 -28.98
CA ASP A 142 1.23 26.93 -27.77
C ASP A 142 -0.06 27.69 -27.41
N ASN A 143 -0.64 27.38 -26.24
CA ASN A 143 -1.92 27.92 -25.78
C ASN A 143 -2.99 27.92 -26.88
N SER A 144 -3.13 26.78 -27.56
CA SER A 144 -3.98 26.64 -28.74
C SER A 144 -4.80 25.36 -28.70
N THR A 145 -5.91 25.35 -29.43
CA THR A 145 -6.75 24.16 -29.61
C THR A 145 -6.67 23.71 -31.06
N ILE A 146 -6.43 22.42 -31.28
CA ILE A 146 -6.62 21.77 -32.57
C ILE A 146 -7.66 20.67 -32.30
N ASP A 147 -8.88 20.93 -32.74
CA ASP A 147 -9.94 19.91 -32.77
C ASP A 147 -10.06 19.38 -34.19
N ASP A 148 -10.53 18.16 -34.32
CA ASP A 148 -10.65 17.39 -35.54
C ASP A 148 -12.07 17.38 -36.12
N ASN A 149 -12.98 18.21 -35.61
CA ASN A 149 -14.39 18.22 -36.02
C ASN A 149 -14.68 18.78 -37.43
N TYR A 150 -13.64 19.08 -38.21
CA TYR A 150 -13.81 19.54 -39.59
C TYR A 150 -13.63 18.36 -40.53
N GLU A 151 -14.72 17.64 -40.75
CA GLU A 151 -14.75 16.38 -41.51
C GLU A 151 -15.14 16.58 -42.98
N HIS A 152 -15.92 17.63 -43.26
CA HIS A 152 -16.42 17.94 -44.60
C HIS A 152 -16.46 19.45 -44.85
N TYR A 153 -15.95 19.86 -46.02
CA TYR A 153 -16.33 21.14 -46.60
C TYR A 153 -17.59 20.95 -47.45
N THR A 154 -18.67 21.66 -47.13
CA THR A 154 -19.88 21.68 -47.96
C THR A 154 -20.18 23.09 -48.45
N TYR A 155 -20.21 23.26 -49.77
CA TYR A 155 -20.77 24.44 -50.41
C TYR A 155 -22.20 24.14 -50.89
N ASN A 156 -23.15 24.98 -50.50
CA ASN A 156 -24.56 24.90 -50.91
C ASN A 156 -25.00 26.24 -51.50
N GLY A 157 -24.81 26.39 -52.81
CA GLY A 157 -25.19 27.54 -53.61
C GLY A 157 -26.36 27.24 -54.56
N THR A 158 -26.61 28.20 -55.44
CA THR A 158 -27.53 28.04 -56.56
C THR A 158 -26.93 28.71 -57.78
N TYR A 159 -26.94 28.00 -58.91
CA TYR A 159 -26.60 28.56 -60.19
C TYR A 159 -27.51 29.74 -60.55
N THR A 160 -27.05 30.59 -61.46
CA THR A 160 -27.81 31.76 -61.94
C THR A 160 -29.15 31.40 -62.60
N ASP A 161 -29.36 30.15 -62.99
CA ASP A 161 -30.62 29.62 -63.53
C ASP A 161 -31.57 29.04 -62.46
N GLY A 162 -31.17 29.06 -61.18
CA GLY A 162 -31.94 28.59 -60.03
C GLY A 162 -31.82 27.09 -59.73
N THR A 163 -30.95 26.37 -60.43
CA THR A 163 -30.60 24.99 -60.06
C THR A 163 -29.62 24.96 -58.87
N ALA A 164 -29.62 23.87 -58.10
CA ALA A 164 -28.73 23.73 -56.96
C ALA A 164 -27.27 23.56 -57.44
N ASP A 165 -26.36 24.28 -56.78
CA ASP A 165 -24.91 24.21 -56.98
C ASP A 165 -24.32 23.69 -55.66
N THR A 166 -23.95 22.41 -55.63
CA THR A 166 -23.52 21.74 -54.39
C THR A 166 -22.19 21.04 -54.65
N HIS A 167 -21.19 21.39 -53.85
CA HIS A 167 -19.88 20.75 -53.84
C HIS A 167 -19.55 20.29 -52.42
N VAL A 168 -18.97 19.10 -52.31
CA VAL A 168 -18.53 18.52 -51.04
C VAL A 168 -17.08 18.05 -51.21
N VAL A 169 -16.21 18.40 -50.25
CA VAL A 169 -14.86 17.85 -50.11
C VAL A 169 -14.79 17.18 -48.76
N ASP A 170 -14.59 15.87 -48.78
CA ASP A 170 -14.47 15.05 -47.58
C ASP A 170 -13.00 15.02 -47.14
N VAL A 171 -12.75 15.26 -45.85
CA VAL A 171 -11.41 15.26 -45.26
C VAL A 171 -11.29 14.36 -44.03
N TYR A 172 -12.40 13.77 -43.55
CA TYR A 172 -12.43 12.82 -42.43
C TYR A 172 -11.45 11.66 -42.58
N GLY A 173 -11.28 11.14 -43.82
CA GLY A 173 -10.39 10.01 -44.10
C GLY A 173 -8.89 10.35 -44.06
N MET A 174 -8.53 11.62 -43.78
CA MET A 174 -7.13 12.06 -43.76
C MET A 174 -6.42 11.81 -42.41
N GLY A 175 -7.12 11.36 -41.37
CA GLY A 175 -6.58 11.03 -40.05
C GLY A 175 -7.11 11.92 -38.91
N THR A 176 -6.31 12.13 -37.86
CA THR A 176 -6.68 12.90 -36.65
C THR A 176 -6.29 14.38 -36.73
N ALA A 177 -6.44 15.16 -35.64
CA ALA A 177 -6.09 16.59 -35.61
C ALA A 177 -4.66 16.90 -36.09
N ILE A 178 -3.71 15.98 -35.89
CA ILE A 178 -2.36 16.06 -36.44
C ILE A 178 -2.02 14.74 -37.12
N THR A 179 -1.89 14.73 -38.45
CA THR A 179 -1.50 13.53 -39.23
C THR A 179 -0.25 13.79 -40.06
N LEU A 180 0.88 13.20 -39.70
CA LEU A 180 2.18 13.49 -40.32
C LEU A 180 2.88 12.22 -40.81
N ASP A 181 3.38 12.27 -42.05
CA ASP A 181 4.17 11.24 -42.74
C ASP A 181 5.69 11.54 -42.74
N GLN A 182 6.14 12.49 -41.92
CA GLN A 182 7.53 12.94 -41.83
C GLN A 182 8.01 12.97 -40.37
N GLU A 183 9.32 12.91 -40.15
CA GLU A 183 9.89 13.03 -38.81
C GLU A 183 9.48 14.36 -38.14
N VAL A 184 9.05 14.27 -36.87
CA VAL A 184 8.54 15.44 -36.15
C VAL A 184 9.17 15.63 -34.77
N ASP A 185 9.45 16.88 -34.43
CA ASP A 185 9.62 17.41 -33.08
C ASP A 185 8.37 18.22 -32.71
N LEU A 186 7.37 17.53 -32.14
CA LEU A 186 6.08 18.10 -31.73
C LEU A 186 6.15 18.61 -30.29
N SER A 187 5.77 19.86 -30.07
CA SER A 187 5.70 20.50 -28.76
C SER A 187 4.29 21.08 -28.53
N ILE A 188 3.56 20.52 -27.56
CA ILE A 188 2.23 20.94 -27.14
C ILE A 188 2.36 21.54 -25.73
N VAL A 189 2.15 22.85 -25.61
CA VAL A 189 2.51 23.59 -24.38
C VAL A 189 1.47 24.63 -23.98
N ASN A 190 1.54 25.06 -22.72
CA ASN A 190 0.81 26.21 -22.16
C ASN A 190 -0.71 26.11 -22.30
N ASN A 191 -1.33 25.06 -21.76
CA ASN A 191 -2.77 24.81 -21.81
C ASN A 191 -3.29 24.65 -23.25
N SER A 192 -2.55 23.88 -24.06
CA SER A 192 -3.02 23.48 -25.38
C SER A 192 -3.87 22.22 -25.32
N HIS A 193 -4.74 22.05 -26.31
CA HIS A 193 -5.65 20.91 -26.44
C HIS A 193 -5.56 20.36 -27.87
N VAL A 194 -5.26 19.07 -28.04
CA VAL A 194 -5.14 18.41 -29.35
C VAL A 194 -5.94 17.11 -29.35
N ALA A 195 -6.79 16.91 -30.36
CA ALA A 195 -7.66 15.75 -30.53
C ALA A 195 -7.04 14.72 -31.50
N GLY A 196 -6.22 13.82 -30.97
CA GLY A 196 -5.53 12.79 -31.75
C GLY A 196 -4.25 13.27 -32.45
N ILE A 197 -3.27 12.38 -32.52
CA ILE A 197 -2.01 12.56 -33.23
C ILE A 197 -1.69 11.24 -33.94
N THR A 198 -1.51 11.29 -35.26
CA THR A 198 -1.15 10.15 -36.10
C THR A 198 0.17 10.42 -36.80
N LEU A 199 1.18 9.60 -36.54
CA LEU A 199 2.49 9.69 -37.17
C LEU A 199 2.71 8.43 -38.00
N THR A 200 2.88 8.59 -39.31
CA THR A 200 3.20 7.50 -40.24
C THR A 200 4.62 7.68 -40.77
N GLN A 201 5.27 6.58 -41.13
CA GLN A 201 6.55 6.61 -41.80
C GLN A 201 6.36 6.81 -43.31
N GLY A 202 6.62 8.02 -43.81
CA GLY A 202 6.32 8.39 -45.22
C GLY A 202 7.49 8.35 -46.20
N TYR A 203 8.69 7.98 -45.77
CA TYR A 203 9.83 7.74 -46.67
C TYR A 203 10.72 6.60 -46.20
N GLU A 204 11.29 5.88 -47.18
CA GLU A 204 12.18 4.74 -47.02
C GLU A 204 13.62 5.10 -47.45
N TRP A 205 14.60 4.37 -46.93
CA TRP A 205 16.00 4.48 -47.34
C TRP A 205 16.58 3.09 -47.58
N GLU A 206 17.03 2.80 -48.80
CA GLU A 206 17.75 1.55 -49.07
C GLU A 206 18.91 1.37 -48.07
N ASP A 207 18.86 0.32 -47.25
CA ASP A 207 19.98 -0.08 -46.41
C ASP A 207 21.09 -0.66 -47.30
N ILE A 208 22.12 0.16 -47.56
CA ILE A 208 23.32 -0.23 -48.30
C ILE A 208 24.54 -0.18 -47.37
N ASP A 209 24.58 -1.10 -46.39
CA ASP A 209 25.72 -1.62 -45.61
C ASP A 209 26.05 -1.05 -44.20
N ASP A 210 26.20 -2.01 -43.28
CA ASP A 210 27.14 -2.16 -42.14
C ASP A 210 26.88 -1.31 -40.88
N ASN A 211 26.25 -1.92 -39.88
CA ASN A 211 26.35 -1.45 -38.51
C ASN A 211 26.65 -2.56 -37.49
N THR A 212 27.94 -2.88 -37.32
CA THR A 212 28.49 -3.66 -36.20
C THR A 212 28.35 -2.98 -34.81
N VAL A 213 27.37 -2.08 -34.61
CA VAL A 213 27.26 -1.25 -33.40
C VAL A 213 25.87 -1.39 -32.77
N SER A 214 25.77 -2.27 -31.77
CA SER A 214 24.56 -2.60 -30.99
C SER A 214 24.03 -1.47 -30.09
N THR A 215 24.41 -0.22 -30.32
CA THR A 215 24.00 0.90 -29.45
C THR A 215 23.43 2.00 -30.32
N GLY A 216 22.16 2.36 -30.07
CA GLY A 216 21.37 3.40 -30.76
C GLY A 216 22.07 4.76 -30.92
N VAL A 217 23.04 4.85 -31.82
CA VAL A 217 23.62 6.11 -32.29
C VAL A 217 22.76 6.63 -33.43
N ASN A 218 22.37 7.89 -33.36
CA ASN A 218 21.66 8.64 -34.40
C ASN A 218 22.34 8.41 -35.77
N SER A 219 21.76 7.56 -36.61
CA SER A 219 22.22 7.30 -37.96
C SER A 219 21.27 7.97 -38.97
N SER A 220 21.60 7.95 -40.26
CA SER A 220 20.68 8.41 -41.31
C SER A 220 19.49 7.45 -41.51
N GLU A 221 19.53 6.30 -40.84
CA GLU A 221 18.68 5.14 -41.07
C GLU A 221 17.64 4.93 -39.93
N VAL A 222 17.39 5.95 -39.09
CA VAL A 222 16.34 5.91 -38.04
C VAL A 222 15.35 7.07 -38.21
N PHE A 223 14.07 6.75 -38.34
CA PHE A 223 12.95 7.70 -38.40
C PHE A 223 12.51 8.12 -36.99
N ASN A 224 12.90 9.32 -36.56
CA ASN A 224 12.72 9.79 -35.19
C ASN A 224 11.54 10.75 -35.01
N ASN A 225 10.64 10.39 -34.10
CA ASN A 225 9.53 11.23 -33.67
C ASN A 225 9.65 11.59 -32.19
N THR A 226 9.32 12.83 -31.85
CA THR A 226 9.25 13.27 -30.46
C THR A 226 8.00 14.10 -30.23
N ILE A 227 7.18 13.69 -29.27
CA ILE A 227 5.99 14.42 -28.80
C ILE A 227 6.27 14.89 -27.37
N ASN A 228 6.26 16.19 -27.13
CA ASN A 228 6.43 16.77 -25.79
C ASN A 228 5.15 17.53 -25.41
N VAL A 229 4.44 17.07 -24.39
CA VAL A 229 3.18 17.65 -23.89
C VAL A 229 3.41 18.21 -22.48
N VAL A 230 3.39 19.53 -22.34
CA VAL A 230 3.65 20.22 -21.07
C VAL A 230 2.48 21.13 -20.70
N ASP A 231 1.95 20.98 -19.49
CA ASP A 231 0.81 21.75 -18.99
C ASP A 231 -0.38 21.73 -19.96
N SER A 232 -0.64 20.60 -20.63
CA SER A 232 -1.56 20.53 -21.77
C SER A 232 -2.32 19.20 -21.81
N THR A 233 -3.28 19.06 -22.74
CA THR A 233 -4.11 17.87 -22.88
C THR A 233 -4.05 17.34 -24.31
N VAL A 234 -3.89 16.02 -24.43
CA VAL A 234 -4.11 15.28 -25.68
C VAL A 234 -5.27 14.32 -25.42
N THR A 235 -6.27 14.35 -26.27
CA THR A 235 -7.42 13.43 -26.24
C THR A 235 -7.40 12.51 -27.45
N SER A 236 -8.28 11.53 -27.47
CA SER A 236 -8.61 10.78 -28.66
C SER A 236 -9.04 11.71 -29.80
N GLY A 237 -8.79 11.27 -31.04
CA GLY A 237 -9.30 11.90 -32.25
C GLY A 237 -10.20 10.97 -33.03
N SER A 238 -10.98 11.51 -33.94
CA SER A 238 -11.83 10.80 -34.89
C SER A 238 -10.99 10.29 -36.06
N LEU A 239 -11.09 8.99 -36.32
CA LEU A 239 -10.60 8.34 -37.54
C LEU A 239 -11.77 7.90 -38.44
N SER A 240 -13.00 7.99 -37.94
CA SER A 240 -14.23 7.75 -38.68
C SER A 240 -15.06 9.03 -38.87
N ASP A 241 -15.94 9.04 -39.87
CA ASP A 241 -16.84 10.18 -40.13
C ASP A 241 -17.85 10.35 -38.96
N GLU A 242 -17.65 11.40 -38.15
CA GLU A 242 -18.51 11.77 -37.01
C GLU A 242 -19.98 11.99 -37.42
N GLY A 243 -20.26 12.35 -38.67
CA GLY A 243 -21.59 12.66 -39.19
C GLY A 243 -22.45 11.43 -39.55
N THR A 244 -21.82 10.28 -39.80
CA THR A 244 -22.52 9.06 -40.26
C THR A 244 -22.32 7.84 -39.36
N SER A 245 -21.10 7.59 -38.86
CA SER A 245 -20.76 6.42 -38.06
C SER A 245 -20.00 6.73 -36.76
N GLY A 246 -19.37 7.89 -36.64
CA GLY A 246 -18.62 8.32 -35.46
C GLY A 246 -19.53 8.84 -34.33
N TRP A 247 -18.96 8.92 -33.13
CA TRP A 247 -19.70 9.26 -31.91
C TRP A 247 -19.45 10.69 -31.45
N PHE A 248 -20.49 11.53 -31.43
CA PHE A 248 -20.46 12.83 -30.75
C PHE A 248 -20.59 12.65 -29.23
N GLY A 249 -19.50 12.92 -28.52
CA GLY A 249 -19.43 13.00 -27.07
C GLY A 249 -20.20 14.16 -26.41
N ASN A 250 -20.20 14.22 -25.08
CA ASN A 250 -20.97 15.16 -24.24
C ASN A 250 -20.39 16.59 -24.21
N THR A 251 -19.41 16.89 -25.06
CA THR A 251 -18.89 18.24 -25.28
C THR A 251 -18.93 18.58 -26.77
N ASN A 252 -19.15 19.86 -27.07
CA ASN A 252 -19.29 20.33 -28.45
C ASN A 252 -17.91 20.48 -29.12
N ASN A 253 -17.12 19.39 -29.24
CA ASN A 253 -15.96 19.16 -30.14
C ASN A 253 -14.80 18.37 -29.47
N ALA A 254 -14.16 17.46 -30.24
CA ALA A 254 -13.24 16.33 -29.97
C ALA A 254 -13.90 14.99 -29.56
N SER A 255 -13.43 13.86 -30.13
CA SER A 255 -13.94 12.51 -29.85
C SER A 255 -13.83 12.19 -28.36
N ASP A 256 -14.94 11.79 -27.72
CA ASP A 256 -14.90 11.38 -26.32
C ASP A 256 -14.35 9.94 -26.25
N TYR A 257 -13.43 9.69 -25.33
CA TYR A 257 -12.92 8.35 -25.06
C TYR A 257 -14.05 7.45 -24.51
N SER A 258 -14.46 6.46 -25.31
CA SER A 258 -15.60 5.58 -25.03
C SER A 258 -15.23 4.36 -24.19
N GLY A 259 -13.95 4.02 -24.13
CA GLY A 259 -13.44 2.80 -23.49
C GLY A 259 -13.71 1.53 -24.29
N SER A 260 -14.20 1.64 -25.53
CA SER A 260 -14.52 0.51 -26.43
C SER A 260 -13.43 0.32 -27.49
N TYR A 261 -13.23 -0.90 -28.00
CA TYR A 261 -12.27 -1.17 -29.07
C TYR A 261 -12.69 -0.51 -30.40
N THR A 262 -12.35 0.77 -30.57
CA THR A 262 -12.66 1.58 -31.75
C THR A 262 -11.46 2.45 -32.10
N ALA A 263 -11.28 2.76 -33.38
CA ALA A 263 -10.20 3.63 -33.83
C ALA A 263 -10.32 5.07 -33.27
N ASP A 264 -11.55 5.51 -32.99
CA ASP A 264 -11.84 6.87 -32.49
C ASP A 264 -11.46 7.09 -31.01
N ASP A 265 -11.01 6.03 -30.31
CA ASP A 265 -10.48 6.09 -28.96
C ASP A 265 -8.94 6.35 -28.95
N ILE A 266 -8.29 6.39 -30.11
CA ILE A 266 -6.83 6.56 -30.23
C ILE A 266 -6.46 8.04 -30.07
N ALA A 267 -5.61 8.33 -29.08
CA ALA A 267 -5.05 9.65 -28.85
C ALA A 267 -3.70 9.84 -29.55
N ILE A 268 -2.88 8.78 -29.62
CA ILE A 268 -1.58 8.82 -30.31
C ILE A 268 -1.41 7.51 -31.09
N ALA A 269 -1.20 7.61 -32.39
CA ALA A 269 -0.79 6.50 -33.24
C ALA A 269 0.60 6.78 -33.83
N ALA A 270 1.50 5.82 -33.74
CA ALA A 270 2.76 5.79 -34.46
C ALA A 270 2.79 4.51 -35.31
N ILE A 271 2.93 4.66 -36.62
CA ILE A 271 2.73 3.59 -37.60
C ILE A 271 3.98 3.50 -38.49
N ALA A 272 4.79 2.47 -38.26
CA ALA A 272 5.91 2.13 -39.13
C ALA A 272 5.40 1.50 -40.43
N HIS A 273 6.07 1.78 -41.54
CA HIS A 273 5.63 1.31 -42.85
C HIS A 273 6.25 -0.07 -43.13
N PRO A 274 5.48 -1.11 -43.53
CA PRO A 274 6.01 -2.48 -43.75
C PRO A 274 7.05 -2.63 -44.88
N TYR A 275 7.32 -1.57 -45.64
CA TYR A 275 8.30 -1.56 -46.73
C TYR A 275 9.40 -0.53 -46.50
N ALA A 276 9.37 0.18 -45.37
CA ALA A 276 10.45 1.09 -45.05
C ALA A 276 11.62 0.26 -44.54
N ASP A 277 12.82 0.47 -45.09
CA ASP A 277 14.10 -0.15 -44.68
C ASP A 277 14.74 0.50 -43.42
N ASN A 278 14.09 1.51 -42.82
CA ASN A 278 14.62 2.27 -41.69
C ASN A 278 13.75 2.11 -40.44
N ALA A 279 14.37 2.00 -39.26
CA ALA A 279 13.64 1.83 -38.01
C ALA A 279 12.89 3.10 -37.55
N MET A 280 11.65 2.95 -37.07
CA MET A 280 10.85 4.01 -36.47
C MET A 280 11.01 4.06 -34.94
N GLN A 281 11.47 5.20 -34.42
CA GLN A 281 11.59 5.44 -32.98
C GLN A 281 10.77 6.65 -32.56
N THR A 282 9.80 6.43 -31.68
CA THR A 282 8.87 7.48 -31.22
C THR A 282 8.97 7.66 -29.71
N THR A 283 9.21 8.89 -29.26
CA THR A 283 9.21 9.25 -27.83
C THR A 283 8.06 10.20 -27.50
N VAL A 284 7.27 9.88 -26.49
CA VAL A 284 6.20 10.72 -25.95
C VAL A 284 6.53 11.10 -24.51
N ASN A 285 6.64 12.40 -24.24
CA ASN A 285 6.91 12.93 -22.90
C ASN A 285 5.76 13.81 -22.44
N LEU A 286 5.11 13.42 -21.34
CA LEU A 286 4.08 14.20 -20.67
C LEU A 286 4.61 14.78 -19.36
N SER A 287 4.31 16.05 -19.10
CA SER A 287 4.70 16.73 -17.86
C SER A 287 3.60 17.65 -17.37
N ASN A 288 3.04 17.37 -16.19
CA ASN A 288 1.86 18.05 -15.66
C ASN A 288 0.72 18.13 -16.70
N SER A 289 0.49 17.02 -17.40
CA SER A 289 -0.40 16.94 -18.57
C SER A 289 -1.37 15.77 -18.46
N THR A 290 -2.42 15.80 -19.26
CA THR A 290 -3.42 14.72 -19.34
C THR A 290 -3.41 14.09 -20.73
N LEU A 291 -3.35 12.76 -20.78
CA LEU A 291 -3.61 11.95 -21.96
C LEU A 291 -4.91 11.16 -21.73
N MET A 292 -5.86 11.31 -22.63
CA MET A 292 -7.15 10.60 -22.58
C MET A 292 -7.34 9.88 -23.90
N GLY A 293 -7.17 8.57 -23.92
CA GLY A 293 -7.23 7.75 -25.13
C GLY A 293 -6.08 6.76 -25.24
N ASP A 294 -6.20 5.88 -26.21
CA ASP A 294 -5.24 4.81 -26.47
C ASP A 294 -3.97 5.35 -27.15
N VAL A 295 -2.86 4.68 -26.88
CA VAL A 295 -1.59 4.87 -27.57
C VAL A 295 -1.30 3.62 -28.36
N VAL A 296 -1.26 3.76 -29.68
CA VAL A 296 -1.05 2.65 -30.62
C VAL A 296 0.33 2.79 -31.24
N PHE A 297 1.13 1.72 -31.19
CA PHE A 297 2.35 1.57 -31.96
C PHE A 297 2.21 0.40 -32.92
N SER A 298 2.28 0.66 -34.22
CA SER A 298 2.27 -0.36 -35.26
C SER A 298 3.66 -0.55 -35.84
N SER A 299 4.14 -1.79 -35.84
CA SER A 299 5.40 -2.16 -36.47
C SER A 299 5.32 -3.57 -37.07
N ASN A 300 5.74 -3.72 -38.33
CA ASN A 300 6.01 -5.02 -38.95
C ASN A 300 7.51 -5.36 -38.89
N PHE A 301 8.28 -4.57 -38.13
CA PHE A 301 9.69 -4.32 -38.38
C PHE A 301 9.93 -3.76 -39.79
N ASP A 302 11.17 -3.45 -40.12
CA ASP A 302 11.51 -2.78 -41.37
C ASP A 302 11.69 -3.78 -42.53
N GLU A 303 11.79 -3.27 -43.76
CA GLU A 303 12.05 -4.09 -44.94
C GLU A 303 13.40 -4.80 -44.77
N ASN A 304 13.42 -6.10 -45.10
CA ASN A 304 14.53 -7.03 -44.86
C ASN A 304 14.69 -7.51 -43.41
N PHE A 305 13.82 -7.17 -42.46
CA PHE A 305 13.79 -7.89 -41.19
C PHE A 305 13.70 -9.40 -41.42
N PHE A 306 14.68 -10.16 -40.90
CA PHE A 306 14.71 -11.62 -41.03
C PHE A 306 14.26 -12.29 -39.73
N PRO A 307 13.03 -12.83 -39.67
CA PRO A 307 12.48 -13.40 -38.44
C PRO A 307 13.27 -14.63 -37.94
N ASN A 308 14.16 -15.21 -38.75
CA ASN A 308 15.01 -16.36 -38.38
C ASN A 308 16.51 -16.01 -38.29
N GLY A 309 16.82 -14.71 -38.26
CA GLY A 309 18.16 -14.15 -38.44
C GLY A 309 18.73 -14.34 -39.85
N ALA A 310 19.49 -13.38 -40.31
CA ALA A 310 20.42 -13.50 -41.42
C ALA A 310 21.85 -13.74 -40.89
N ASP A 311 22.74 -14.20 -41.76
CA ASP A 311 24.19 -14.09 -41.52
C ASP A 311 24.56 -12.83 -42.31
N SER A 312 24.80 -11.71 -41.61
CA SER A 312 25.17 -10.47 -42.28
C SER A 312 26.34 -10.76 -43.22
N TYR A 313 26.29 -10.31 -44.47
CA TYR A 313 27.25 -10.72 -45.52
C TYR A 313 28.74 -10.36 -45.21
N ARG A 314 29.01 -9.73 -44.05
CA ARG A 314 30.26 -9.02 -43.74
C ARG A 314 30.79 -9.18 -42.32
N ASP A 315 30.06 -9.77 -41.38
CA ASP A 315 30.70 -10.19 -40.12
C ASP A 315 31.43 -11.54 -40.30
N THR A 316 32.16 -11.97 -39.28
CA THR A 316 33.01 -13.18 -39.34
C THR A 316 32.68 -14.17 -38.25
N ASP A 317 31.65 -13.91 -37.44
CA ASP A 317 31.14 -14.90 -36.52
C ASP A 317 30.16 -15.83 -37.26
N ALA A 318 29.62 -16.81 -36.55
CA ALA A 318 28.70 -17.80 -37.13
C ALA A 318 27.31 -17.65 -36.52
N ASP A 319 27.10 -16.57 -35.77
CA ASP A 319 25.86 -16.26 -35.09
C ASP A 319 24.97 -15.55 -36.12
N ARG A 320 23.68 -15.85 -36.11
CA ARG A 320 22.74 -15.18 -37.01
C ARG A 320 22.31 -13.88 -36.34
N ASP A 321 22.41 -12.77 -37.04
CA ASP A 321 21.96 -11.44 -36.62
C ASP A 321 20.84 -10.92 -37.52
N THR A 322 20.17 -9.86 -37.08
CA THR A 322 19.31 -9.05 -37.97
C THR A 322 20.25 -8.16 -38.80
N ASN A 323 19.91 -7.79 -40.05
CA ASN A 323 20.79 -6.95 -40.86
C ASN A 323 20.73 -5.48 -40.42
N GLY A 324 21.37 -5.16 -39.30
CA GLY A 324 21.60 -3.77 -38.89
C GLY A 324 20.51 -3.21 -37.95
N TRP A 325 19.64 -2.34 -38.47
CA TRP A 325 18.67 -1.55 -37.67
C TRP A 325 17.25 -2.13 -37.65
N ASP A 326 17.09 -3.28 -38.30
CA ASP A 326 15.84 -3.93 -38.68
C ASP A 326 14.95 -4.44 -37.57
N GLY A 327 15.52 -4.72 -36.40
CA GLY A 327 14.76 -5.03 -35.19
C GLY A 327 14.80 -3.90 -34.16
N THR A 328 14.76 -2.61 -34.55
CA THR A 328 14.93 -1.50 -33.57
C THR A 328 13.81 -0.47 -33.54
N ASP A 329 12.67 -0.81 -34.12
CA ASP A 329 11.42 -0.08 -33.94
C ASP A 329 11.09 0.01 -32.45
N ARG A 330 10.65 1.19 -31.98
CA ARG A 330 10.21 1.36 -30.58
C ARG A 330 9.35 2.59 -30.32
N MET A 331 8.51 2.47 -29.30
CA MET A 331 7.76 3.56 -28.70
C MET A 331 8.05 3.70 -27.20
N ASP A 332 8.49 4.89 -26.77
CA ASP A 332 8.75 5.21 -25.37
C ASP A 332 7.77 6.27 -24.87
N VAL A 333 6.91 5.93 -23.90
CA VAL A 333 5.95 6.85 -23.28
C VAL A 333 6.37 7.15 -21.84
N THR A 334 6.58 8.43 -21.52
CA THR A 334 6.98 8.88 -20.17
C THR A 334 5.99 9.90 -19.60
N LEU A 335 5.43 9.60 -18.42
CA LEU A 335 4.62 10.51 -17.62
C LEU A 335 5.43 11.09 -16.47
N ASN A 336 5.43 12.41 -16.31
CA ASN A 336 6.13 13.11 -15.25
C ASN A 336 5.26 14.15 -14.55
N ASN A 337 5.67 14.55 -13.34
CA ASN A 337 5.14 15.70 -12.60
C ASN A 337 3.61 15.65 -12.43
N GLY A 338 3.06 14.53 -11.97
CA GLY A 338 1.62 14.37 -11.76
C GLY A 338 0.80 14.27 -13.05
N SER A 339 1.41 13.84 -14.16
CA SER A 339 0.66 13.60 -15.39
C SER A 339 -0.29 12.43 -15.24
N LYS A 340 -1.41 12.46 -15.95
CA LYS A 340 -2.42 11.42 -15.93
C LYS A 340 -2.65 10.83 -17.31
N TRP A 341 -2.71 9.51 -17.42
CA TRP A 341 -3.16 8.80 -18.60
C TRP A 341 -4.34 7.90 -18.27
N VAL A 342 -5.39 7.95 -19.08
CA VAL A 342 -6.48 6.97 -19.12
C VAL A 342 -6.53 6.42 -20.54
N GLY A 343 -6.34 5.11 -20.71
CA GLY A 343 -6.26 4.49 -22.03
C GLY A 343 -5.43 3.22 -22.05
N ALA A 344 -5.41 2.55 -23.20
CA ALA A 344 -4.63 1.34 -23.46
C ALA A 344 -3.30 1.66 -24.16
N ALA A 345 -2.27 0.86 -23.88
CA ALA A 345 -1.02 0.82 -24.62
C ALA A 345 -1.05 -0.34 -25.61
N MET A 346 -1.22 -0.11 -26.91
CA MET A 346 -1.43 -1.17 -27.89
C MET A 346 -0.24 -1.29 -28.84
N SER A 347 0.46 -2.42 -28.77
CA SER A 347 1.42 -2.82 -29.80
C SER A 347 0.71 -3.69 -30.85
N VAL A 348 0.82 -3.30 -32.12
CA VAL A 348 0.14 -3.97 -33.25
C VAL A 348 1.09 -4.10 -34.46
N HIS A 349 0.69 -4.86 -35.47
CA HIS A 349 1.32 -4.88 -36.79
C HIS A 349 0.26 -4.89 -37.88
N MET A 350 0.63 -4.48 -39.08
CA MET A 350 -0.24 -4.60 -40.24
C MET A 350 -0.26 -6.05 -40.73
N THR A 351 -1.40 -6.49 -41.22
CA THR A 351 -1.58 -7.81 -41.83
C THR A 351 -2.08 -7.68 -43.26
N ASP A 352 -1.62 -8.58 -44.12
CA ASP A 352 -2.13 -8.77 -45.48
C ASP A 352 -3.17 -9.89 -45.43
N THR A 353 -4.44 -9.51 -45.38
CA THR A 353 -5.55 -10.46 -45.24
C THR A 353 -6.06 -11.00 -46.59
N GLY A 354 -5.48 -10.54 -47.70
CA GLY A 354 -5.91 -10.86 -49.07
C GLY A 354 -7.01 -9.91 -49.57
N THR A 355 -7.42 -10.08 -50.83
CA THR A 355 -8.46 -9.24 -51.43
C THR A 355 -9.86 -9.80 -51.15
N ASP A 356 -10.74 -8.98 -50.57
CA ASP A 356 -12.18 -9.25 -50.44
C ASP A 356 -12.80 -9.45 -51.84
N ALA A 357 -13.10 -10.71 -52.16
CA ALA A 357 -13.51 -11.16 -53.48
C ALA A 357 -14.91 -10.68 -53.88
N ASP A 358 -15.77 -10.31 -52.93
CA ASP A 358 -17.14 -9.86 -53.17
C ASP A 358 -17.43 -8.42 -52.70
N GLY A 359 -16.51 -7.83 -51.92
CA GLY A 359 -16.51 -6.44 -51.51
C GLY A 359 -17.53 -6.12 -50.43
N ASP A 360 -17.94 -7.11 -49.63
CA ASP A 360 -18.93 -6.96 -48.56
C ASP A 360 -18.33 -6.63 -47.18
N GLY A 361 -17.01 -6.71 -47.04
CA GLY A 361 -16.26 -6.41 -45.82
C GLY A 361 -16.24 -7.56 -44.80
N VAL A 362 -16.64 -8.78 -45.17
CA VAL A 362 -16.66 -9.98 -44.32
C VAL A 362 -15.71 -11.04 -44.89
N PHE A 363 -14.50 -11.16 -44.32
CA PHE A 363 -13.52 -12.15 -44.76
C PHE A 363 -13.86 -13.58 -44.32
N GLU A 364 -14.14 -14.45 -45.28
CA GLU A 364 -14.58 -15.83 -45.10
C GLU A 364 -13.51 -16.86 -45.51
N TYR A 365 -12.67 -17.27 -44.56
CA TYR A 365 -11.52 -18.13 -44.85
C TYR A 365 -11.87 -19.61 -45.10
N THR A 366 -12.91 -20.13 -44.43
CA THR A 366 -13.18 -21.59 -44.40
C THR A 366 -14.66 -21.96 -44.43
N VAL A 367 -15.55 -21.04 -44.05
CA VAL A 367 -17.00 -21.26 -43.98
C VAL A 367 -17.68 -20.00 -44.46
N ASP A 368 -18.54 -20.16 -45.46
CA ASP A 368 -19.45 -19.13 -45.96
C ASP A 368 -20.46 -18.78 -44.86
N THR A 369 -20.28 -17.61 -44.24
CA THR A 369 -21.05 -17.13 -43.09
C THR A 369 -22.21 -16.22 -43.49
N ASN A 370 -22.08 -15.51 -44.61
CA ASN A 370 -23.09 -14.60 -45.16
C ASN A 370 -24.13 -15.35 -46.05
N GLY A 371 -23.84 -16.59 -46.43
CA GLY A 371 -24.71 -17.52 -47.16
C GLY A 371 -24.77 -17.28 -48.67
N ASP A 372 -23.79 -16.57 -49.24
CA ASP A 372 -23.79 -16.13 -50.64
C ASP A 372 -23.15 -17.15 -51.61
N GLY A 373 -22.45 -18.15 -51.08
CA GLY A 373 -21.80 -19.24 -51.81
C GLY A 373 -20.39 -18.94 -52.32
N ILE A 374 -19.79 -17.81 -51.94
CA ILE A 374 -18.41 -17.42 -52.20
C ILE A 374 -17.61 -17.65 -50.90
N LEU A 375 -16.35 -18.05 -51.02
CA LEU A 375 -15.42 -18.05 -49.89
C LEU A 375 -14.40 -16.99 -50.22
N ASP A 376 -14.16 -16.06 -49.31
CA ASP A 376 -13.21 -14.96 -49.48
C ASP A 376 -11.74 -15.41 -49.28
N ALA A 377 -11.46 -16.67 -49.59
CA ALA A 377 -10.13 -17.25 -49.45
C ALA A 377 -9.27 -16.86 -50.65
N THR A 378 -8.78 -15.62 -50.69
CA THR A 378 -7.60 -15.28 -51.48
C THR A 378 -6.34 -15.41 -50.61
N SER A 379 -5.21 -15.72 -51.25
CA SER A 379 -3.90 -15.68 -50.60
C SER A 379 -3.49 -14.23 -50.37
N PRO A 380 -2.64 -13.94 -49.37
CA PRO A 380 -2.00 -12.63 -49.20
C PRO A 380 -1.57 -12.06 -50.56
N ASP A 381 -2.06 -10.87 -50.90
CA ASP A 381 -1.90 -10.29 -52.24
C ASP A 381 -0.74 -9.28 -52.33
N GLY A 382 -0.01 -9.13 -51.23
CA GLY A 382 1.07 -8.20 -51.01
C GLY A 382 0.60 -6.83 -50.52
N VAL A 383 -0.70 -6.63 -50.23
CA VAL A 383 -1.24 -5.37 -49.70
C VAL A 383 -1.60 -5.54 -48.22
N TYR A 384 -0.93 -4.77 -47.37
CA TYR A 384 -1.26 -4.70 -45.96
C TYR A 384 -2.53 -3.85 -45.76
N ASP A 385 -3.63 -4.48 -45.34
CA ASP A 385 -4.97 -3.90 -45.33
C ASP A 385 -5.72 -4.04 -44.00
N SER A 386 -5.12 -4.73 -43.02
CA SER A 386 -5.68 -4.91 -41.68
C SER A 386 -4.60 -4.78 -40.60
N TYR A 387 -5.00 -4.84 -39.32
CA TYR A 387 -4.10 -4.83 -38.16
C TYR A 387 -4.36 -6.03 -37.27
N ALA A 388 -3.30 -6.59 -36.69
CA ALA A 388 -3.37 -7.63 -35.68
C ALA A 388 -2.61 -7.23 -34.42
N VAL A 389 -3.03 -7.81 -33.28
CA VAL A 389 -2.41 -7.58 -31.96
C VAL A 389 -0.99 -8.16 -31.94
N GLY A 390 -0.06 -7.46 -31.27
CA GLY A 390 1.36 -7.81 -31.24
C GLY A 390 2.09 -7.44 -32.52
N THR A 391 3.38 -7.75 -32.63
CA THR A 391 4.13 -7.72 -33.90
C THR A 391 4.24 -9.13 -34.49
N GLU A 392 4.76 -9.31 -35.72
CA GLU A 392 4.70 -10.60 -36.43
C GLU A 392 5.12 -11.78 -35.54
N ALA A 393 4.19 -12.72 -35.33
CA ALA A 393 4.40 -13.88 -34.47
C ALA A 393 5.38 -14.86 -35.11
N THR A 394 6.57 -15.02 -34.51
CA THR A 394 7.48 -16.10 -34.88
C THR A 394 8.20 -16.66 -33.67
N ALA A 395 8.50 -17.97 -33.72
CA ALA A 395 9.24 -18.66 -32.68
C ALA A 395 10.76 -18.40 -32.69
N THR A 396 11.19 -17.40 -33.46
CA THR A 396 12.59 -17.20 -33.86
C THR A 396 13.03 -15.74 -33.87
N LEU A 397 12.16 -14.82 -33.44
CA LEU A 397 12.47 -13.40 -33.26
C LEU A 397 13.72 -13.25 -32.38
N ILE A 398 14.67 -12.41 -32.79
CA ILE A 398 15.94 -12.20 -32.09
C ILE A 398 15.67 -11.30 -30.89
N ASP A 399 15.68 -11.90 -29.71
CA ASP A 399 15.67 -11.13 -28.48
C ASP A 399 17.04 -10.49 -28.24
N ILE A 400 17.06 -9.17 -28.05
CA ILE A 400 18.27 -8.45 -27.64
C ILE A 400 18.65 -8.84 -26.19
N ALA A 401 17.69 -9.36 -25.40
CA ALA A 401 17.87 -9.92 -24.07
C ALA A 401 16.82 -11.01 -23.75
N ALA A 402 17.14 -12.29 -24.03
CA ALA A 402 16.29 -13.49 -23.85
C ALA A 402 15.29 -13.46 -22.67
N ASN A 403 14.07 -12.93 -22.84
CA ASN A 403 12.89 -13.18 -22.00
C ASN A 403 11.50 -12.62 -22.45
N SER A 404 11.25 -12.34 -23.73
CA SER A 404 10.02 -11.61 -24.07
C SER A 404 8.73 -12.45 -24.16
N LEU A 405 7.67 -12.00 -23.48
CA LEU A 405 6.34 -12.62 -23.40
C LEU A 405 5.42 -12.15 -24.53
N TRP A 406 4.67 -13.08 -25.14
CA TRP A 406 3.65 -12.75 -26.13
C TRP A 406 2.32 -12.33 -25.45
N PRO A 407 1.47 -11.51 -26.09
CA PRO A 407 0.20 -11.01 -25.53
C PRO A 407 -0.84 -12.11 -25.29
N LEU A 408 -0.68 -13.25 -25.97
CA LEU A 408 -1.45 -14.46 -25.79
C LEU A 408 -0.63 -15.57 -25.11
N SER A 409 0.53 -15.26 -24.53
CA SER A 409 1.30 -16.24 -23.77
C SER A 409 0.41 -16.85 -22.71
N THR A 410 0.08 -18.12 -22.92
CA THR A 410 -0.65 -18.94 -21.97
C THR A 410 0.34 -19.77 -21.17
N VAL A 411 -0.13 -20.39 -20.10
CA VAL A 411 0.58 -21.52 -19.53
C VAL A 411 0.84 -22.57 -20.62
N GLY A 412 2.09 -23.01 -20.73
CA GLY A 412 2.55 -23.83 -21.84
C GLY A 412 1.86 -25.16 -21.99
N VAL A 413 1.81 -25.60 -23.24
CA VAL A 413 1.53 -26.99 -23.62
C VAL A 413 2.82 -27.52 -24.24
N ASP A 414 3.41 -28.53 -23.59
CA ASP A 414 4.69 -29.15 -23.94
C ASP A 414 4.97 -29.23 -25.45
N ASN A 415 5.99 -28.49 -25.90
CA ASN A 415 6.46 -28.48 -27.27
C ASN A 415 7.70 -29.38 -27.45
N ILE A 416 7.63 -30.34 -28.38
CA ILE A 416 8.71 -31.29 -28.69
C ILE A 416 10.01 -30.64 -29.22
N TYR A 417 10.01 -29.31 -29.44
CA TYR A 417 11.14 -28.55 -29.97
C TYR A 417 11.94 -27.80 -28.91
N THR A 418 11.53 -27.79 -27.64
CA THR A 418 12.29 -27.20 -26.54
C THR A 418 12.98 -28.27 -25.68
N ASP A 419 14.13 -27.90 -25.10
CA ASP A 419 14.97 -28.82 -24.30
C ASP A 419 14.44 -29.00 -22.86
N TYR A 420 13.34 -28.34 -22.48
CA TYR A 420 12.70 -28.40 -21.15
C TYR A 420 11.16 -28.45 -21.27
N SER A 421 10.50 -29.02 -20.26
CA SER A 421 9.03 -29.11 -20.20
C SER A 421 8.44 -27.70 -20.03
N GLU A 422 7.53 -27.34 -20.93
CA GLU A 422 6.85 -26.04 -20.93
C GLU A 422 5.55 -26.06 -20.11
N TYR A 423 5.18 -27.22 -19.56
CA TYR A 423 3.96 -27.42 -18.78
C TYR A 423 4.04 -26.58 -17.49
N ASN A 424 3.05 -25.72 -17.23
CA ASN A 424 2.89 -24.86 -16.04
C ASN A 424 3.73 -23.58 -15.94
N HIS A 425 4.56 -23.24 -16.92
CA HIS A 425 5.24 -21.94 -17.00
C HIS A 425 4.53 -21.02 -18.00
N ILE A 426 4.62 -19.69 -17.85
CA ILE A 426 4.41 -18.81 -19.00
C ILE A 426 5.49 -19.16 -19.99
N VAL A 427 5.05 -19.64 -21.14
CA VAL A 427 5.91 -19.85 -22.30
C VAL A 427 5.27 -19.15 -23.48
N GLY A 428 6.09 -18.39 -24.19
CA GLY A 428 5.89 -18.13 -25.60
C GLY A 428 7.02 -18.86 -26.31
N ASN A 429 6.70 -19.88 -27.10
CA ASN A 429 7.62 -20.30 -28.16
C ASN A 429 7.80 -19.15 -29.16
N GLU A 430 6.81 -18.25 -29.25
CA GLU A 430 6.78 -17.01 -30.04
C GLU A 430 7.26 -15.81 -29.21
N VAL A 431 8.33 -15.15 -29.67
CA VAL A 431 9.02 -14.06 -28.96
C VAL A 431 8.37 -12.72 -29.36
N TYR A 432 7.92 -11.90 -28.40
CA TYR A 432 7.69 -10.47 -28.63
C TYR A 432 9.05 -9.76 -28.67
N GLN A 433 9.24 -8.67 -29.39
CA GLN A 433 10.59 -8.07 -29.40
C GLN A 433 10.80 -7.18 -28.17
N SER A 434 11.88 -7.44 -27.43
CA SER A 434 12.22 -6.63 -26.27
C SER A 434 12.47 -5.17 -26.64
N GLY A 435 11.91 -4.26 -25.83
CA GLY A 435 12.02 -2.81 -25.96
C GLY A 435 11.08 -2.13 -26.95
N LEU A 436 10.11 -2.86 -27.55
CA LEU A 436 9.23 -2.33 -28.59
C LEU A 436 8.26 -1.24 -28.09
N PHE A 437 7.68 -1.39 -26.90
CA PHE A 437 6.81 -0.36 -26.31
C PHE A 437 7.07 -0.25 -24.80
N ASN A 438 7.70 0.84 -24.37
CA ASN A 438 8.02 1.09 -22.96
C ASN A 438 7.15 2.18 -22.35
N VAL A 439 6.74 1.99 -21.11
CA VAL A 439 5.99 2.99 -20.33
C VAL A 439 6.71 3.30 -19.02
N THR A 440 6.92 4.59 -18.76
CA THR A 440 7.57 5.07 -17.52
C THR A 440 6.71 6.13 -16.83
N LEU A 441 6.43 5.95 -15.54
CA LEU A 441 5.73 6.92 -14.70
C LEU A 441 6.68 7.44 -13.61
N ASN A 442 6.76 8.76 -13.46
CA ASN A 442 7.57 9.41 -12.43
C ASN A 442 6.79 10.52 -11.71
N THR A 443 7.24 10.83 -10.49
CA THR A 443 6.86 12.02 -9.72
C THR A 443 5.34 12.14 -9.53
N GLY A 444 4.75 11.11 -8.92
CA GLY A 444 3.31 11.08 -8.61
C GLY A 444 2.38 11.02 -9.81
N SER A 445 2.85 10.49 -10.94
CA SER A 445 2.02 10.34 -12.15
C SER A 445 1.10 9.13 -12.03
N GLN A 446 0.05 9.10 -12.85
CA GLN A 446 -0.98 8.06 -12.79
C GLN A 446 -1.32 7.52 -14.18
N TRP A 447 -1.46 6.20 -14.28
CA TRP A 447 -2.06 5.52 -15.44
C TRP A 447 -3.24 4.66 -14.97
N ASP A 448 -4.43 4.96 -15.48
CA ASP A 448 -5.61 4.11 -15.35
C ASP A 448 -5.73 3.30 -16.63
N THR A 449 -5.39 2.01 -16.56
CA THR A 449 -5.43 1.14 -17.75
C THR A 449 -6.87 0.85 -18.14
N THR A 450 -7.05 0.59 -19.42
CA THR A 450 -8.32 0.17 -20.00
C THR A 450 -8.04 -0.87 -21.08
N LYS A 451 -9.03 -1.69 -21.45
CA LYS A 451 -8.89 -2.68 -22.54
C LYS A 451 -7.67 -3.58 -22.28
N THR A 452 -6.94 -3.96 -23.33
CA THR A 452 -5.69 -4.70 -23.24
C THR A 452 -4.52 -3.77 -23.53
N SER A 453 -3.60 -3.66 -22.56
CA SER A 453 -2.31 -3.02 -22.72
C SER A 453 -1.23 -4.08 -22.90
N LEU A 454 -0.45 -3.93 -23.96
CA LEU A 454 0.65 -4.79 -24.34
C LEU A 454 1.89 -3.93 -24.52
N ILE A 455 2.83 -4.11 -23.60
CA ILE A 455 4.07 -3.35 -23.54
C ILE A 455 5.24 -4.29 -23.23
N ASP A 456 6.46 -3.80 -23.37
CA ASP A 456 7.68 -4.50 -22.99
C ASP A 456 8.00 -4.22 -21.52
N THR A 457 8.36 -2.98 -21.21
CA THR A 457 8.78 -2.58 -19.86
C THR A 457 7.83 -1.53 -19.26
N LEU A 458 7.38 -1.79 -18.03
CA LEU A 458 6.69 -0.83 -17.19
C LEU A 458 7.56 -0.41 -15.99
N SER A 459 7.88 0.88 -15.92
CA SER A 459 8.60 1.48 -14.78
C SER A 459 7.71 2.45 -14.00
N ILE A 460 7.39 2.12 -12.74
CA ILE A 460 6.52 2.92 -11.87
C ILE A 460 7.35 3.52 -10.72
N ASN A 461 7.66 4.81 -10.79
CA ASN A 461 8.64 5.43 -9.90
C ASN A 461 8.09 6.64 -9.13
N SER A 462 8.69 6.90 -7.96
CA SER A 462 8.55 8.16 -7.21
C SER A 462 7.10 8.51 -6.87
N GLY A 463 6.40 7.59 -6.22
CA GLY A 463 5.01 7.76 -5.77
C GLY A 463 3.97 7.68 -6.88
N SER A 464 4.34 7.16 -8.05
CA SER A 464 3.42 7.01 -9.18
C SER A 464 2.53 5.78 -9.01
N VAL A 465 1.39 5.77 -9.68
CA VAL A 465 0.36 4.74 -9.52
C VAL A 465 -0.11 4.21 -10.87
N VAL A 466 -0.21 2.90 -10.99
CA VAL A 466 -0.92 2.23 -12.09
C VAL A 466 -2.13 1.51 -11.50
N ASN A 467 -3.31 1.76 -12.07
CA ASN A 467 -4.55 1.07 -11.69
C ASN A 467 -5.00 0.18 -12.84
N VAL A 468 -5.16 -1.11 -12.55
CA VAL A 468 -5.66 -2.11 -13.47
C VAL A 468 -7.02 -2.57 -12.95
N ALA A 469 -8.07 -2.22 -13.67
CA ALA A 469 -9.47 -2.56 -13.38
C ALA A 469 -10.19 -2.78 -14.70
N ASP A 470 -11.04 -3.80 -14.81
CA ASP A 470 -11.75 -4.15 -16.05
C ASP A 470 -10.83 -4.15 -17.30
N SER A 471 -9.57 -4.55 -17.12
CA SER A 471 -8.51 -4.41 -18.12
C SER A 471 -7.36 -5.38 -17.91
N THR A 472 -6.57 -5.58 -18.96
CA THR A 472 -5.41 -6.47 -18.96
C THR A 472 -4.15 -5.67 -19.22
N LEU A 473 -3.09 -5.97 -18.48
CA LEU A 473 -1.76 -5.42 -18.67
C LEU A 473 -0.75 -6.57 -18.81
N VAL A 474 -0.12 -6.66 -19.97
CA VAL A 474 0.96 -7.62 -20.25
C VAL A 474 2.25 -6.84 -20.45
N SER A 475 3.29 -7.23 -19.72
CA SER A 475 4.62 -6.61 -19.77
C SER A 475 5.70 -7.61 -19.42
N ASP A 476 6.82 -7.65 -20.13
CA ASP A 476 7.95 -8.51 -19.77
C ASP A 476 8.48 -8.18 -18.38
N THR A 477 8.67 -6.89 -18.10
CA THR A 477 9.17 -6.45 -16.80
C THR A 477 8.34 -5.31 -16.22
N ILE A 478 7.92 -5.50 -14.97
CA ILE A 478 7.28 -4.45 -14.18
C ILE A 478 8.17 -4.13 -12.98
N GLY A 479 8.63 -2.88 -12.90
CA GLY A 479 9.47 -2.38 -11.80
C GLY A 479 8.81 -1.24 -11.04
N LEU A 480 8.73 -1.36 -9.70
CA LEU A 480 8.21 -0.33 -8.82
C LEU A 480 9.28 0.17 -7.86
N THR A 481 9.48 1.50 -7.80
CA THR A 481 10.42 2.14 -6.86
C THR A 481 9.88 3.42 -6.23
N GLY A 482 10.35 3.73 -5.02
CA GLY A 482 10.19 5.07 -4.44
C GLY A 482 8.78 5.41 -3.98
N GLY A 483 8.08 4.47 -3.35
CA GLY A 483 6.74 4.63 -2.78
C GLY A 483 5.62 4.52 -3.82
N SER A 484 5.87 3.85 -4.94
CA SER A 484 4.90 3.67 -6.03
C SER A 484 3.88 2.57 -5.72
N ALA A 485 2.82 2.51 -6.53
CA ALA A 485 1.80 1.47 -6.42
C ALA A 485 1.35 0.87 -7.76
N LEU A 486 1.09 -0.43 -7.78
CA LEU A 486 0.31 -1.13 -8.81
C LEU A 486 -0.91 -1.74 -8.12
N ASN A 487 -2.09 -1.25 -8.48
CA ASN A 487 -3.36 -1.71 -7.89
C ASN A 487 -4.09 -2.57 -8.92
N ILE A 488 -4.31 -3.84 -8.59
CA ILE A 488 -5.10 -4.78 -9.37
C ILE A 488 -6.46 -4.87 -8.69
N ASN A 489 -7.43 -4.14 -9.23
CA ASN A 489 -8.79 -4.02 -8.71
C ASN A 489 -9.73 -4.98 -9.46
N GLU A 490 -11.04 -4.87 -9.22
CA GLU A 490 -12.11 -5.65 -9.86
C GLU A 490 -11.81 -5.92 -11.35
N ASP A 491 -11.82 -7.19 -11.73
CA ASP A 491 -11.58 -7.72 -13.08
C ASP A 491 -10.28 -7.23 -13.77
N GLY A 492 -9.31 -6.79 -12.99
CA GLY A 492 -7.97 -6.46 -13.45
C GLY A 492 -7.07 -7.69 -13.58
N HIS A 493 -6.34 -7.78 -14.70
CA HIS A 493 -5.39 -8.86 -14.98
C HIS A 493 -4.02 -8.30 -15.32
N VAL A 494 -2.98 -8.78 -14.63
CA VAL A 494 -1.59 -8.42 -14.90
C VAL A 494 -0.77 -9.68 -15.14
N ALA A 495 -0.04 -9.70 -16.25
CA ALA A 495 0.91 -10.77 -16.57
C ALA A 495 2.29 -10.17 -16.83
N THR A 496 3.32 -10.75 -16.22
CA THR A 496 4.70 -10.36 -16.44
C THR A 496 5.67 -11.52 -16.29
N ASP A 497 6.88 -11.41 -16.80
CA ASP A 497 7.90 -12.40 -16.46
C ASP A 497 8.49 -12.03 -15.09
N THR A 498 8.95 -10.80 -14.96
CA THR A 498 9.60 -10.33 -13.73
C THR A 498 8.88 -9.11 -13.16
N LEU A 499 8.33 -9.28 -11.95
CA LEU A 499 7.83 -8.19 -11.12
C LEU A 499 8.85 -7.85 -10.03
N SER A 500 9.27 -6.59 -9.96
CA SER A 500 10.17 -6.08 -8.92
C SER A 500 9.50 -4.99 -8.08
N ILE A 501 9.36 -5.25 -6.78
CA ILE A 501 8.73 -4.37 -5.80
C ILE A 501 9.79 -3.88 -4.80
N ASP A 502 10.29 -2.66 -5.00
CA ASP A 502 11.27 -2.00 -4.12
C ASP A 502 10.65 -0.77 -3.46
N ASN A 503 10.52 -0.79 -2.14
CA ASN A 503 9.96 0.33 -1.35
C ASN A 503 8.63 0.85 -1.95
N SER A 504 7.78 -0.07 -2.39
CA SER A 504 6.55 0.17 -3.17
C SER A 504 5.53 -0.92 -2.86
N THR A 505 4.29 -0.77 -3.33
CA THR A 505 3.21 -1.72 -3.02
C THR A 505 2.55 -2.25 -4.28
N VAL A 506 2.31 -3.56 -4.31
CA VAL A 506 1.39 -4.19 -5.28
C VAL A 506 0.24 -4.76 -4.47
N THR A 507 -0.99 -4.39 -4.82
CA THR A 507 -2.20 -4.84 -4.12
C THR A 507 -3.09 -5.61 -5.09
N ILE A 508 -3.49 -6.81 -4.68
CA ILE A 508 -4.54 -7.61 -5.32
C ILE A 508 -5.80 -7.48 -4.47
N ALA A 509 -6.82 -6.80 -5.00
CA ALA A 509 -8.08 -6.57 -4.29
C ALA A 509 -8.83 -7.88 -3.96
N ASP A 510 -9.68 -7.85 -2.94
CA ASP A 510 -10.43 -9.02 -2.46
C ASP A 510 -11.52 -9.50 -3.43
N ASP A 511 -11.93 -8.64 -4.36
CA ASP A 511 -13.02 -8.84 -5.32
C ASP A 511 -12.57 -9.13 -6.76
N VAL A 512 -11.26 -9.25 -7.04
CA VAL A 512 -10.80 -9.59 -8.39
C VAL A 512 -11.36 -10.94 -8.82
N SER A 513 -12.02 -10.99 -9.99
CA SER A 513 -12.44 -12.25 -10.63
C SER A 513 -11.22 -13.01 -11.12
N ALA A 514 -10.67 -13.88 -10.28
CA ALA A 514 -9.78 -14.94 -10.77
C ALA A 514 -10.65 -16.08 -11.35
N GLY A 515 -10.51 -16.33 -12.65
CA GLY A 515 -11.23 -17.42 -13.31
C GLY A 515 -10.71 -18.81 -12.90
N TRP A 516 -11.35 -19.86 -13.41
CA TRP A 516 -10.98 -21.26 -13.10
C TRP A 516 -9.79 -21.76 -13.93
N SER A 517 -9.35 -20.99 -14.93
CA SER A 517 -8.18 -21.29 -15.75
C SER A 517 -6.95 -20.55 -15.23
N VAL A 518 -5.78 -21.14 -15.43
CA VAL A 518 -4.48 -20.52 -15.13
C VAL A 518 -4.29 -19.17 -15.85
N ASN A 519 -4.89 -19.00 -17.03
CA ASN A 519 -4.83 -17.77 -17.82
C ASN A 519 -5.71 -16.62 -17.27
N ASP A 520 -6.49 -16.87 -16.21
CA ASP A 520 -7.43 -15.90 -15.62
C ASP A 520 -6.93 -15.34 -14.27
N ALA A 521 -5.63 -15.46 -13.96
CA ALA A 521 -5.07 -14.95 -12.72
C ALA A 521 -5.21 -13.43 -12.61
N ALA A 522 -5.38 -12.90 -11.40
CA ALA A 522 -5.32 -11.45 -11.19
C ALA A 522 -3.88 -10.94 -11.40
N LEU A 523 -2.90 -11.66 -10.83
CA LEU A 523 -1.48 -11.46 -11.06
C LEU A 523 -0.81 -12.77 -11.43
N TYR A 524 -0.16 -12.79 -12.59
CA TYR A 524 0.79 -13.82 -12.98
C TYR A 524 2.20 -13.22 -13.06
N ALA A 525 3.20 -13.89 -12.48
CA ALA A 525 4.61 -13.59 -12.76
C ALA A 525 5.51 -14.82 -12.64
N ASN A 526 6.46 -15.04 -13.55
CA ASN A 526 7.46 -16.12 -13.34
C ASN A 526 8.28 -15.86 -12.07
N THR A 527 8.77 -14.63 -11.91
CA THR A 527 9.53 -14.22 -10.72
C THR A 527 8.96 -12.93 -10.12
N ILE A 528 8.67 -12.96 -8.82
CA ILE A 528 8.39 -11.76 -8.03
C ILE A 528 9.52 -11.52 -7.05
N ASN A 529 10.14 -10.34 -7.13
CA ASN A 529 11.16 -9.87 -6.19
C ASN A 529 10.58 -8.78 -5.30
N VAL A 530 10.52 -9.01 -3.99
CA VAL A 530 10.07 -8.03 -3.00
C VAL A 530 11.23 -7.65 -2.08
N THR A 531 11.53 -6.36 -1.97
CA THR A 531 12.69 -5.88 -1.20
C THR A 531 12.47 -4.48 -0.61
N ASN A 532 13.32 -4.11 0.36
CA ASN A 532 13.46 -2.74 0.85
C ASN A 532 12.11 -2.08 1.25
N ASN A 533 11.34 -2.74 2.13
CA ASN A 533 9.98 -2.32 2.54
C ASN A 533 8.93 -2.40 1.42
N GLY A 534 9.23 -3.06 0.30
CA GLY A 534 8.25 -3.43 -0.70
C GLY A 534 7.20 -4.39 -0.12
N VAL A 535 5.96 -4.28 -0.60
CA VAL A 535 4.84 -5.10 -0.14
C VAL A 535 4.13 -5.71 -1.35
N LEU A 536 4.03 -7.03 -1.36
CA LEU A 536 3.04 -7.76 -2.16
C LEU A 536 1.87 -8.08 -1.23
N ASP A 537 0.73 -7.46 -1.48
CA ASP A 537 -0.46 -7.53 -0.65
C ASP A 537 -1.57 -8.31 -1.34
N VAL A 538 -1.91 -9.48 -0.79
CA VAL A 538 -2.88 -10.42 -1.35
C VAL A 538 -4.10 -10.47 -0.42
N GLY A 539 -5.02 -9.53 -0.64
CA GLY A 539 -6.32 -9.48 0.02
C GLY A 539 -7.31 -10.52 -0.50
N ASN A 540 -6.99 -11.20 -1.60
CA ASN A 540 -7.88 -12.15 -2.28
C ASN A 540 -7.66 -13.60 -1.84
N SER A 541 -8.76 -14.31 -1.53
CA SER A 541 -8.72 -15.74 -1.17
C SER A 541 -8.99 -16.71 -2.32
N ALA A 542 -9.17 -16.23 -3.54
CA ALA A 542 -9.44 -17.07 -4.71
C ALA A 542 -8.21 -17.88 -5.09
N SER A 543 -8.44 -19.14 -5.50
CA SER A 543 -7.39 -20.13 -5.79
C SER A 543 -6.40 -19.73 -6.89
N ASN A 544 -6.70 -18.71 -7.70
CA ASN A 544 -5.87 -18.24 -8.80
C ASN A 544 -5.55 -16.74 -8.72
N ALA A 545 -5.74 -16.09 -7.57
CA ALA A 545 -5.50 -14.66 -7.44
C ALA A 545 -4.03 -14.28 -7.71
N LEU A 546 -3.10 -15.11 -7.25
CA LEU A 546 -1.67 -14.96 -7.50
C LEU A 546 -1.12 -16.27 -8.05
N GLN A 547 -0.51 -16.22 -9.23
CA GLN A 547 0.27 -17.31 -9.81
C GLN A 547 1.70 -16.85 -9.99
N VAL A 548 2.63 -17.59 -9.41
CA VAL A 548 4.05 -17.27 -9.47
C VAL A 548 4.90 -18.53 -9.38
N ASP A 549 6.03 -18.59 -10.09
CA ASP A 549 6.94 -19.74 -9.96
C ASP A 549 7.89 -19.53 -8.80
N THR A 550 8.49 -18.34 -8.68
CA THR A 550 9.40 -17.96 -7.59
C THR A 550 8.98 -16.65 -6.94
N LEU A 551 8.65 -16.71 -5.65
CA LEU A 551 8.48 -15.54 -4.80
C LEU A 551 9.75 -15.32 -3.96
N ASN A 552 10.52 -14.30 -4.31
CA ASN A 552 11.75 -13.93 -3.62
C ASN A 552 11.52 -12.76 -2.65
N LEU A 553 11.58 -13.03 -1.35
CA LEU A 553 11.43 -12.02 -0.29
C LEU A 553 12.79 -11.69 0.34
N THR A 554 13.51 -10.73 -0.26
CA THR A 554 14.84 -10.34 0.22
C THR A 554 14.80 -9.06 1.07
N SER A 555 15.97 -8.57 1.49
CA SER A 555 16.07 -7.35 2.30
C SER A 555 17.32 -6.54 2.03
N TYR A 556 17.23 -5.24 2.29
CA TYR A 556 18.35 -4.31 2.28
C TYR A 556 18.67 -3.83 3.70
N THR A 557 19.91 -4.02 4.15
CA THR A 557 20.38 -3.47 5.43
C THR A 557 20.96 -2.09 5.19
N ASP A 558 20.39 -1.08 5.85
CA ASP A 558 20.81 0.31 5.71
C ASP A 558 22.12 0.61 6.44
N ALA A 559 22.60 1.86 6.30
CA ALA A 559 23.85 2.31 6.94
C ALA A 559 23.80 2.32 8.48
N ASN A 560 22.61 2.30 9.09
CA ASN A 560 22.40 2.25 10.53
C ASN A 560 22.25 0.81 11.06
N GLY A 561 22.22 -0.18 10.17
CA GLY A 561 22.02 -1.59 10.51
C GLY A 561 20.56 -2.02 10.60
N TYR A 562 19.62 -1.20 10.12
CA TYR A 562 18.20 -1.57 10.03
C TYR A 562 17.96 -2.41 8.78
N VAL A 563 17.26 -3.54 8.95
CA VAL A 563 16.88 -4.44 7.86
C VAL A 563 15.54 -3.98 7.29
N ASN A 564 15.54 -3.56 6.02
CA ASN A 564 14.36 -3.20 5.24
C ASN A 564 13.98 -4.40 4.39
N ALA A 565 12.99 -5.16 4.84
CA ALA A 565 12.60 -6.42 4.23
C ALA A 565 11.45 -6.26 3.24
N GLY A 566 11.44 -7.09 2.20
CA GLY A 566 10.23 -7.32 1.41
C GLY A 566 9.18 -8.06 2.24
N VAL A 567 7.93 -7.69 2.05
CA VAL A 567 6.77 -8.20 2.79
C VAL A 567 5.83 -8.90 1.83
N PHE A 568 5.47 -10.15 2.14
CA PHE A 568 4.32 -10.83 1.56
C PHE A 568 3.19 -10.82 2.59
N ASN A 569 2.10 -10.11 2.29
CA ASN A 569 0.95 -9.97 3.19
C ASN A 569 -0.23 -10.77 2.65
N ILE A 570 -0.79 -11.64 3.48
CA ILE A 570 -1.99 -12.43 3.14
C ILE A 570 -3.21 -12.02 3.98
N GLU A 571 -3.10 -10.96 4.79
CA GLU A 571 -4.15 -10.50 5.69
C GLU A 571 -4.76 -11.64 6.55
N SER A 572 -6.09 -11.79 6.54
CA SER A 572 -6.83 -12.89 7.22
C SER A 572 -7.10 -14.09 6.29
N ASN A 573 -6.47 -14.15 5.12
CA ASN A 573 -6.77 -15.19 4.13
C ASN A 573 -6.17 -16.54 4.50
N ARG A 574 -6.83 -17.59 4.00
CA ARG A 574 -6.26 -18.93 3.93
C ARG A 574 -5.66 -19.10 2.54
N PHE A 575 -4.38 -18.77 2.42
CA PHE A 575 -3.68 -18.71 1.15
C PHE A 575 -2.81 -19.96 0.93
N VAL A 576 -2.80 -20.48 -0.28
CA VAL A 576 -1.91 -21.56 -0.72
C VAL A 576 -0.97 -20.96 -1.75
N LEU A 577 0.32 -20.95 -1.43
CA LEU A 577 1.38 -20.53 -2.33
C LEU A 577 1.94 -21.77 -3.03
N ASP A 578 1.49 -21.98 -4.27
CA ASP A 578 2.00 -23.00 -5.20
C ASP A 578 3.23 -22.44 -5.96
N ALA A 579 4.23 -22.01 -5.20
CA ALA A 579 5.44 -21.37 -5.70
C ALA A 579 6.63 -21.63 -4.78
N ASP A 580 7.84 -21.52 -5.32
CA ASP A 580 9.06 -21.52 -4.51
C ASP A 580 9.20 -20.21 -3.73
N LEU A 581 9.17 -20.31 -2.40
CA LEU A 581 9.42 -19.18 -1.51
C LEU A 581 10.91 -19.10 -1.16
N THR A 582 11.60 -18.12 -1.73
CA THR A 582 13.06 -18.03 -1.62
C THR A 582 13.54 -16.72 -1.01
N ASN A 583 14.69 -16.77 -0.33
CA ASN A 583 15.55 -15.61 -0.14
C ASN A 583 16.98 -16.04 0.15
N ASP A 584 17.93 -15.19 -0.24
CA ASP A 584 19.37 -15.42 -0.05
C ASP A 584 19.88 -14.92 1.32
N ARG A 585 19.01 -14.56 2.26
CA ARG A 585 19.37 -13.97 3.55
C ARG A 585 19.55 -15.04 4.63
N THR A 586 20.33 -14.69 5.65
CA THR A 586 20.59 -15.56 6.81
C THR A 586 20.34 -14.85 8.14
N ASN A 587 20.01 -15.61 9.18
CA ASN A 587 19.87 -15.10 10.55
C ASN A 587 21.22 -14.90 11.27
N ASP A 588 22.34 -15.33 10.68
CA ASP A 588 23.68 -15.12 11.24
C ASP A 588 24.14 -13.67 11.03
N THR A 589 24.00 -12.85 12.07
CA THR A 589 24.42 -11.44 12.11
C THR A 589 25.90 -11.20 11.76
N THR A 590 26.74 -12.24 11.72
CA THR A 590 28.15 -12.12 11.32
C THR A 590 28.38 -12.23 9.81
N LYS A 591 27.36 -12.66 9.06
CA LYS A 591 27.43 -12.81 7.60
C LYS A 591 27.06 -11.51 6.89
N SER A 592 27.66 -11.29 5.72
CA SER A 592 27.39 -10.10 4.90
C SER A 592 25.97 -10.08 4.34
N ASN A 593 25.33 -11.24 4.18
CA ASN A 593 23.94 -11.40 3.75
C ASN A 593 22.99 -11.60 4.95
N TYR A 594 23.32 -11.06 6.13
CA TYR A 594 22.38 -11.00 7.24
C TYR A 594 21.13 -10.21 6.83
N GLY A 595 19.95 -10.79 7.10
CA GLY A 595 18.66 -10.18 6.78
C GLY A 595 17.54 -11.22 6.83
N TYR A 596 16.35 -10.82 6.39
CA TYR A 596 15.18 -11.69 6.34
C TYR A 596 14.15 -11.14 5.35
N GLY A 597 13.29 -12.00 4.82
CA GLY A 597 11.98 -11.61 4.28
C GLY A 597 10.93 -11.52 5.40
N VAL A 598 9.77 -10.92 5.13
CA VAL A 598 8.65 -10.87 6.08
C VAL A 598 7.41 -11.52 5.46
N ILE A 599 6.76 -12.38 6.23
CA ILE A 599 5.41 -12.87 5.96
C ILE A 599 4.49 -12.18 6.95
N ALA A 600 3.53 -11.42 6.46
CA ALA A 600 2.56 -10.69 7.26
C ALA A 600 1.16 -11.33 7.12
N MET A 601 0.44 -11.37 8.23
CA MET A 601 -0.91 -11.90 8.32
C MET A 601 -1.60 -11.42 9.60
N ASN A 602 -2.91 -11.55 9.67
CA ASN A 602 -3.65 -11.48 10.92
C ASN A 602 -3.59 -12.84 11.65
N SER A 603 -3.97 -12.87 12.92
CA SER A 603 -3.96 -14.07 13.78
C SER A 603 -4.83 -15.22 13.28
N ASP A 604 -5.77 -14.94 12.38
CA ASP A 604 -6.68 -15.89 11.73
C ASP A 604 -6.29 -16.24 10.27
N GLY A 605 -5.24 -15.62 9.74
CA GLY A 605 -4.65 -15.97 8.46
C GLY A 605 -3.90 -17.30 8.51
N HIS A 606 -3.77 -17.96 7.35
CA HIS A 606 -3.06 -19.22 7.20
C HIS A 606 -2.37 -19.29 5.85
N LEU A 607 -1.08 -19.59 5.84
CA LEU A 607 -0.28 -19.77 4.63
C LEU A 607 0.18 -21.22 4.48
N THR A 608 -0.21 -21.88 3.41
CA THR A 608 0.42 -23.12 2.97
C THR A 608 1.44 -22.82 1.90
N ILE A 609 2.64 -23.41 1.97
CA ILE A 609 3.67 -23.30 0.93
C ILE A 609 3.92 -24.70 0.36
N ASN A 610 3.59 -24.88 -0.92
CA ASN A 610 3.75 -26.17 -1.60
C ASN A 610 5.01 -26.26 -2.46
N GLY A 611 5.59 -25.12 -2.89
CA GLY A 611 6.67 -25.11 -3.89
C GLY A 611 6.13 -25.20 -5.31
N ASN A 612 6.99 -25.02 -6.31
CA ASN A 612 6.61 -25.23 -7.71
C ASN A 612 6.76 -26.72 -8.09
N GLY A 613 5.69 -27.51 -7.93
CA GLY A 613 5.70 -28.93 -8.30
C GLY A 613 5.95 -29.13 -9.81
N ASP A 614 7.12 -29.65 -10.19
CA ASP A 614 7.41 -30.10 -11.56
C ASP A 614 6.52 -31.33 -11.87
N THR A 615 5.38 -31.08 -12.51
CA THR A 615 4.36 -32.08 -12.84
C THR A 615 4.87 -33.07 -13.89
N TYR A 616 5.55 -34.13 -13.46
CA TYR A 616 5.77 -35.29 -14.33
C TYR A 616 4.72 -36.39 -14.06
N ASP A 617 3.43 -36.11 -14.30
CA ASP A 617 2.47 -37.19 -14.59
C ASP A 617 1.31 -36.74 -15.51
N THR A 618 1.21 -37.41 -16.66
CA THR A 618 0.26 -37.14 -17.75
C THR A 618 -1.19 -37.55 -17.48
N ASP A 619 -1.56 -37.86 -16.24
CA ASP A 619 -2.90 -38.30 -15.87
C ASP A 619 -3.57 -37.30 -14.90
N GLN A 620 -4.17 -36.27 -15.50
CA GLN A 620 -5.37 -35.53 -15.04
C GLN A 620 -5.81 -35.81 -13.59
N THR A 621 -5.35 -34.98 -12.65
CA THR A 621 -6.04 -34.75 -11.37
C THR A 621 -6.02 -33.25 -11.08
N GLU A 622 -7.08 -32.76 -10.42
CA GLU A 622 -7.51 -31.35 -10.31
C GLU A 622 -6.38 -30.35 -9.95
N ALA A 623 -6.41 -29.17 -10.60
CA ALA A 623 -5.52 -28.05 -10.32
C ALA A 623 -5.58 -27.64 -8.82
N GLY A 624 -4.42 -27.56 -8.16
CA GLY A 624 -4.27 -26.96 -6.83
C GLY A 624 -4.06 -27.93 -5.64
N GLN A 625 -3.47 -29.11 -5.82
CA GLN A 625 -3.34 -30.12 -4.75
C GLN A 625 -2.05 -30.96 -4.67
N ASP A 626 -0.93 -30.64 -5.32
CA ASP A 626 0.33 -31.39 -5.06
C ASP A 626 1.52 -30.41 -4.87
N GLU A 627 2.30 -30.48 -3.79
CA GLU A 627 3.03 -31.69 -3.37
C GLU A 627 2.99 -32.13 -1.89
N VAL A 628 3.00 -33.46 -1.72
CA VAL A 628 3.64 -34.17 -0.59
C VAL A 628 4.56 -35.23 -1.21
N ASP A 629 5.82 -34.88 -1.52
CA ASP A 629 6.89 -35.76 -2.07
C ASP A 629 6.80 -35.98 -3.61
N ASN A 630 7.27 -35.01 -4.43
CA ASN A 630 7.80 -35.30 -5.77
C ASN A 630 8.84 -36.37 -5.58
N VAL A 631 8.58 -37.60 -5.99
CA VAL A 631 9.61 -38.63 -5.91
C VAL A 631 10.68 -38.32 -6.97
N GLY A 632 11.60 -37.38 -6.72
CA GLY A 632 12.82 -37.23 -7.53
C GLY A 632 13.54 -35.87 -7.65
N ASP A 633 12.91 -34.71 -7.45
CA ASP A 633 13.49 -33.41 -7.89
C ASP A 633 14.58 -32.85 -6.94
N ASN A 634 14.44 -33.04 -5.63
CA ASN A 634 15.27 -32.45 -4.56
C ASN A 634 15.29 -30.91 -4.55
N VAL A 635 14.24 -30.26 -5.06
CA VAL A 635 14.05 -28.81 -4.95
C VAL A 635 13.31 -28.51 -3.63
N ALA A 636 13.58 -27.36 -3.01
CA ALA A 636 13.02 -27.02 -1.71
C ALA A 636 11.97 -25.93 -1.85
N ALA A 637 10.72 -26.22 -1.47
CA ALA A 637 9.58 -25.30 -1.59
C ALA A 637 9.77 -23.98 -0.84
N ALA A 638 10.55 -24.00 0.24
CA ALA A 638 10.95 -22.79 0.94
C ALA A 638 12.40 -22.82 1.40
N THR A 639 13.14 -21.75 1.12
CA THR A 639 14.54 -21.56 1.53
C THR A 639 14.79 -20.15 2.05
N GLY A 640 15.77 -19.98 2.95
CA GLY A 640 16.18 -18.66 3.47
C GLY A 640 15.69 -18.36 4.89
N ASN A 641 15.73 -17.08 5.26
CA ASN A 641 15.36 -16.60 6.60
C ASN A 641 14.16 -15.65 6.55
N TYR A 642 13.15 -15.88 7.37
CA TYR A 642 11.91 -15.12 7.40
C TYR A 642 11.53 -14.69 8.81
N LYS A 643 10.84 -13.56 8.89
CA LYS A 643 10.10 -13.15 10.07
C LYS A 643 8.60 -13.18 9.80
N VAL A 644 7.83 -13.66 10.76
CA VAL A 644 6.36 -13.69 10.69
C VAL A 644 5.80 -12.55 11.53
N ARG A 645 5.05 -11.66 10.90
CA ARG A 645 4.44 -10.48 11.49
C ARG A 645 2.94 -10.69 11.63
N ILE A 646 2.43 -10.48 12.83
CA ILE A 646 0.99 -10.53 13.12
C ILE A 646 0.47 -9.11 13.18
N ASP A 647 -0.40 -8.75 12.25
CA ASP A 647 -0.77 -7.35 11.99
C ASP A 647 -1.97 -6.86 12.81
N ASN A 648 -2.81 -7.78 13.30
CA ASN A 648 -3.91 -7.43 14.20
C ASN A 648 -3.54 -7.53 15.68
N ALA A 649 -4.16 -6.67 16.47
CA ALA A 649 -4.24 -6.77 17.91
C ALA A 649 -5.71 -6.61 18.32
N THR A 650 -6.21 -7.45 19.24
CA THR A 650 -7.60 -7.43 19.69
C THR A 650 -7.73 -7.85 21.15
N GLY A 651 -8.60 -7.19 21.91
CA GLY A 651 -8.94 -7.61 23.27
C GLY A 651 -9.97 -8.75 23.30
N ALA A 652 -10.59 -9.08 22.17
CA ALA A 652 -11.55 -10.18 22.07
C ALA A 652 -10.87 -11.55 21.88
N GLY A 653 -11.63 -12.62 22.08
CA GLY A 653 -11.19 -14.01 21.87
C GLY A 653 -10.60 -14.68 23.11
N SER A 654 -10.78 -15.98 23.19
CA SER A 654 -10.28 -16.86 24.24
C SER A 654 -8.93 -17.45 23.88
N VAL A 655 -8.24 -18.05 24.85
CA VAL A 655 -6.99 -18.79 24.66
C VAL A 655 -7.17 -19.90 23.62
N ALA A 656 -8.35 -20.54 23.58
CA ALA A 656 -8.66 -21.60 22.61
C ALA A 656 -8.77 -21.10 21.16
N ASP A 657 -9.05 -19.81 20.95
CA ASP A 657 -9.16 -19.22 19.61
C ASP A 657 -7.79 -18.92 18.99
N TYR A 658 -6.71 -18.92 19.79
CA TYR A 658 -5.37 -18.50 19.34
C TYR A 658 -4.26 -19.51 19.61
N LYS A 659 -4.27 -20.18 20.77
CA LYS A 659 -3.14 -20.98 21.25
C LYS A 659 -2.89 -22.19 20.37
N GLY A 660 -1.71 -22.23 19.76
CA GLY A 660 -1.31 -23.32 18.89
C GLY A 660 -2.00 -23.29 17.52
N ASN A 661 -2.69 -22.20 17.16
CA ASN A 661 -3.15 -22.01 15.79
C ASN A 661 -1.97 -22.08 14.84
N GLU A 662 -2.15 -22.85 13.77
CA GLU A 662 -1.21 -22.91 12.67
C GLU A 662 -1.33 -21.63 11.83
N LEU A 663 -0.20 -20.96 11.65
CA LEU A 663 -0.06 -19.77 10.82
C LEU A 663 0.52 -20.13 9.46
N ILE A 664 1.56 -20.97 9.44
CA ILE A 664 2.27 -21.36 8.22
C ILE A 664 2.49 -22.87 8.26
N TYR A 665 2.25 -23.52 7.14
CA TYR A 665 2.65 -24.91 6.91
C TYR A 665 3.48 -25.01 5.63
N VAL A 666 4.74 -25.44 5.76
CA VAL A 666 5.59 -25.75 4.61
C VAL A 666 5.44 -27.22 4.26
N ASN A 667 4.82 -27.47 3.11
CA ASN A 667 4.48 -28.81 2.67
C ASN A 667 5.64 -29.52 1.94
N ASP A 668 6.87 -29.37 2.46
CA ASP A 668 8.07 -29.98 1.88
C ASP A 668 9.07 -30.39 2.96
N LYS A 669 9.54 -31.64 2.89
CA LYS A 669 10.54 -32.20 3.83
C LYS A 669 11.96 -31.66 3.59
N ASN A 670 12.24 -31.14 2.40
CA ASN A 670 13.54 -30.60 2.00
C ASN A 670 13.67 -29.10 2.28
N SER A 671 12.60 -28.44 2.73
CA SER A 671 12.63 -27.03 3.11
C SER A 671 13.74 -26.75 4.13
N THR A 672 14.45 -25.66 3.89
CA THR A 672 15.51 -25.14 4.79
C THR A 672 15.14 -23.76 5.35
N ALA A 673 13.90 -23.32 5.13
CA ALA A 673 13.42 -22.03 5.60
C ALA A 673 13.38 -21.96 7.13
N THR A 674 13.75 -20.80 7.65
CA THR A 674 13.64 -20.49 9.08
C THR A 674 12.63 -19.36 9.29
N PHE A 675 11.75 -19.53 10.27
CA PHE A 675 10.71 -18.57 10.62
C PHE A 675 10.87 -18.14 12.08
N SER A 676 10.87 -16.84 12.33
CA SER A 676 10.96 -16.26 13.67
C SER A 676 9.95 -15.13 13.84
N ALA A 677 9.57 -14.80 15.07
CA ALA A 677 8.63 -13.70 15.30
C ALA A 677 9.21 -12.35 14.84
N ALA A 678 8.40 -11.57 14.11
CA ALA A 678 8.65 -10.16 13.84
C ALA A 678 8.24 -9.27 15.03
N ASN A 679 7.12 -9.61 15.65
CA ASN A 679 6.49 -8.89 16.76
C ASN A 679 5.78 -9.84 17.73
N LYS A 680 5.35 -9.28 18.86
CA LYS A 680 4.28 -9.85 19.69
C LYS A 680 2.98 -9.17 19.30
N ALA A 681 1.88 -9.91 19.31
CA ALA A 681 0.52 -9.41 19.11
C ALA A 681 -0.34 -9.70 20.33
N ASP A 682 -1.09 -8.69 20.78
CA ASP A 682 -2.04 -8.82 21.88
C ASP A 682 -3.35 -9.40 21.33
N LEU A 683 -3.70 -10.62 21.75
CA LEU A 683 -4.89 -11.35 21.29
C LEU A 683 -5.65 -11.88 22.52
N GLY A 684 -6.78 -11.26 22.84
CA GLY A 684 -7.54 -11.56 24.04
C GLY A 684 -6.78 -11.14 25.31
N ALA A 685 -6.66 -12.07 26.26
CA ALA A 685 -6.00 -11.84 27.54
C ALA A 685 -4.46 -11.96 27.48
N TYR A 686 -3.90 -12.52 26.40
CA TYR A 686 -2.47 -12.86 26.32
C TYR A 686 -1.81 -12.25 25.10
N THR A 687 -0.49 -12.11 25.20
CA THR A 687 0.39 -11.79 24.08
C THR A 687 0.80 -13.08 23.36
N TYR A 688 0.89 -13.03 22.04
CA TYR A 688 1.27 -14.16 21.19
C TYR A 688 2.38 -13.77 20.23
N GLN A 689 3.19 -14.75 19.84
CA GLN A 689 4.22 -14.58 18.83
C GLN A 689 4.33 -15.82 17.94
N ALA A 690 4.86 -15.67 16.74
CA ALA A 690 5.10 -16.79 15.84
C ALA A 690 6.28 -17.66 16.29
N LYS A 691 6.10 -18.98 16.26
CA LYS A 691 7.12 -19.96 16.60
C LYS A 691 7.14 -21.12 15.60
N GLN A 692 8.32 -21.39 15.04
CA GLN A 692 8.53 -22.53 14.17
C GLN A 692 8.67 -23.85 14.98
N GLU A 693 7.86 -24.84 14.63
CA GLU A 693 7.86 -26.21 15.15
C GLU A 693 7.98 -27.21 13.99
N GLY A 694 9.21 -27.49 13.56
CA GLY A 694 9.47 -28.28 12.35
C GLY A 694 9.09 -27.50 11.10
N ASN A 695 8.18 -28.05 10.29
CA ASN A 695 7.68 -27.42 9.06
C ASN A 695 6.47 -26.50 9.29
N THR A 696 5.99 -26.41 10.53
CA THR A 696 4.84 -25.59 10.89
C THR A 696 5.29 -24.36 11.67
N VAL A 697 4.60 -23.23 11.52
CA VAL A 697 4.70 -22.07 12.40
C VAL A 697 3.37 -21.91 13.11
N VAL A 698 3.41 -21.78 14.44
CA VAL A 698 2.23 -21.66 15.29
C VAL A 698 2.27 -20.37 16.12
N LEU A 699 1.10 -19.97 16.62
CA LEU A 699 0.99 -18.94 17.66
C LEU A 699 1.38 -19.52 19.04
N GLU A 700 2.51 -19.05 19.56
CA GLU A 700 2.97 -19.32 20.92
C GLU A 700 2.40 -18.28 21.88
N GLN A 701 1.64 -18.76 22.88
CA GLN A 701 1.15 -17.95 23.99
C GLN A 701 2.31 -17.53 24.91
N MET A 702 2.38 -16.25 25.25
CA MET A 702 3.40 -15.66 26.11
C MET A 702 2.79 -15.18 27.43
N GLU A 703 2.98 -13.90 27.79
CA GLU A 703 2.51 -13.31 29.04
C GLU A 703 1.13 -12.66 28.88
N LEU A 704 0.44 -12.37 30.00
CA LEU A 704 -0.79 -11.57 29.99
C LEU A 704 -0.55 -10.20 29.33
N THR A 705 -1.55 -9.71 28.61
CA THR A 705 -1.54 -8.33 28.11
C THR A 705 -1.60 -7.35 29.27
N ASP A 706 -1.07 -6.15 29.07
CA ASP A 706 -1.00 -5.12 30.12
C ASP A 706 -2.40 -4.80 30.67
N TYR A 707 -3.39 -4.69 29.79
CA TYR A 707 -4.78 -4.44 30.18
C TYR A 707 -5.43 -5.62 30.92
N ALA A 708 -5.14 -6.87 30.54
CA ALA A 708 -5.67 -8.04 31.24
C ALA A 708 -5.04 -8.20 32.63
N ASN A 709 -3.72 -8.01 32.74
CA ASN A 709 -3.00 -8.04 34.02
C ASN A 709 -3.55 -7.00 35.00
N MET A 710 -3.77 -5.75 34.54
CA MET A 710 -4.38 -4.71 35.36
C MET A 710 -5.82 -5.04 35.74
N ALA A 711 -6.65 -5.48 34.80
CA ALA A 711 -8.04 -5.85 35.07
C ALA A 711 -8.15 -6.94 36.14
N LEU A 712 -7.30 -7.97 36.07
CA LEU A 712 -7.25 -9.07 37.02
C LEU A 712 -6.67 -8.66 38.39
N SER A 713 -5.80 -7.64 38.44
CA SER A 713 -5.14 -7.19 39.66
C SER A 713 -6.01 -6.28 40.55
N ILE A 714 -7.07 -5.66 40.00
CA ILE A 714 -7.94 -4.71 40.70
C ILE A 714 -8.47 -5.24 42.05
N PRO A 715 -9.03 -6.47 42.15
CA PRO A 715 -9.62 -6.91 43.42
C PRO A 715 -8.60 -7.14 44.54
N SER A 716 -7.43 -7.69 44.24
CA SER A 716 -6.36 -7.85 45.23
C SER A 716 -5.77 -6.49 45.64
N ALA A 717 -5.64 -5.55 44.70
CA ALA A 717 -5.26 -4.17 44.97
C ALA A 717 -6.29 -3.43 45.87
N ASN A 718 -7.60 -3.61 45.65
CA ASN A 718 -8.64 -3.08 46.54
C ASN A 718 -8.54 -3.67 47.96
N THR A 719 -8.20 -4.96 48.05
CA THR A 719 -7.99 -5.65 49.33
C THR A 719 -6.81 -5.06 50.10
N ASN A 720 -5.74 -4.62 49.43
CA ASN A 720 -4.60 -3.93 50.06
C ASN A 720 -5.00 -2.57 50.67
N ILE A 721 -5.84 -1.80 49.98
CA ILE A 721 -6.40 -0.55 50.52
C ILE A 721 -7.21 -0.84 51.80
N TRP A 722 -8.09 -1.84 51.76
CA TRP A 722 -8.87 -2.25 52.92
C TRP A 722 -7.99 -2.74 54.08
N ASN A 723 -6.92 -3.47 53.80
CA ASN A 723 -5.97 -3.92 54.82
C ASN A 723 -5.31 -2.75 55.56
N LEU A 724 -4.93 -1.67 54.86
CA LEU A 724 -4.39 -0.45 55.49
C LEU A 724 -5.42 0.25 56.40
N GLU A 725 -6.67 0.28 55.98
CA GLU A 725 -7.78 0.82 56.78
C GLU A 725 -8.05 -0.04 58.03
N GLN A 726 -8.05 -1.36 57.87
CA GLN A 726 -8.21 -2.34 58.93
C GLN A 726 -7.07 -2.23 59.97
N ASP A 727 -5.83 -2.08 59.52
CA ASP A 727 -4.66 -1.83 60.37
C ASP A 727 -4.74 -0.47 61.08
N THR A 728 -5.34 0.54 60.45
CA THR A 728 -5.58 1.87 61.04
C THR A 728 -6.54 1.78 62.22
N VAL A 729 -7.68 1.10 62.06
CA VAL A 729 -8.64 0.85 63.16
C VAL A 729 -8.00 -0.01 64.25
N GLY A 730 -7.26 -1.06 63.89
CA GLY A 730 -6.55 -1.93 64.82
C GLY A 730 -5.51 -1.17 65.67
N THR A 731 -4.78 -0.25 65.06
CA THR A 731 -3.82 0.63 65.74
C THR A 731 -4.53 1.60 66.68
N ARG A 732 -5.64 2.21 66.26
CA ARG A 732 -6.47 3.07 67.13
C ARG A 732 -6.93 2.33 68.40
N LEU A 733 -7.38 1.09 68.27
CA LEU A 733 -7.83 0.26 69.40
C LEU A 733 -6.68 -0.18 70.31
N THR A 734 -5.52 -0.50 69.73
CA THR A 734 -4.30 -0.84 70.48
C THR A 734 -3.81 0.37 71.29
N ASN A 735 -3.76 1.55 70.67
CA ASN A 735 -3.39 2.80 71.33
C ASN A 735 -4.37 3.20 72.46
N ALA A 736 -5.64 2.78 72.36
CA ALA A 736 -6.63 2.97 73.43
C ALA A 736 -6.34 2.13 74.69
N ARG A 737 -5.65 0.98 74.54
CA ARG A 737 -5.36 0.05 75.65
C ARG A 737 -4.12 0.43 76.46
N HIS A 738 -3.12 1.02 75.81
CA HIS A 738 -1.77 1.21 76.37
C HIS A 738 -1.37 2.68 76.62
N GLY A 739 -2.25 3.66 76.33
CA GLY A 739 -2.04 5.08 76.68
C GLY A 739 -2.40 5.45 78.14
N LEU A 740 -2.14 6.71 78.52
CA LEU A 740 -2.39 7.23 79.89
C LEU A 740 -3.86 7.19 80.32
N ALA A 741 -4.77 7.68 79.47
CA ALA A 741 -6.21 7.63 79.68
C ALA A 741 -6.98 7.76 78.35
N ASP A 742 -7.91 6.83 78.12
CA ASP A 742 -8.83 6.85 76.98
C ASP A 742 -10.26 6.59 77.48
N ASN A 743 -11.16 7.56 77.29
CA ASN A 743 -12.59 7.49 77.62
C ASN A 743 -13.51 7.59 76.39
N GLY A 744 -12.93 7.43 75.20
CA GLY A 744 -13.58 7.81 73.96
C GLY A 744 -13.06 9.15 73.42
N GLY A 745 -13.18 9.35 72.12
CA GLY A 745 -12.68 10.54 71.45
C GLY A 745 -13.10 10.66 69.99
N ALA A 746 -12.70 11.78 69.39
CA ALA A 746 -12.62 11.91 67.94
C ALA A 746 -11.16 11.77 67.51
N TRP A 747 -10.90 11.06 66.42
CA TRP A 747 -9.56 10.84 65.89
C TRP A 747 -9.55 10.98 64.37
N VAL A 748 -8.38 11.34 63.85
CA VAL A 748 -8.08 11.41 62.42
C VAL A 748 -6.73 10.75 62.21
N SER A 749 -6.64 9.89 61.21
CA SER A 749 -5.43 9.16 60.86
C SER A 749 -5.18 9.25 59.37
N TYR A 750 -3.95 9.60 58.99
CA TYR A 750 -3.42 9.32 57.67
C TYR A 750 -2.87 7.89 57.64
N PHE A 751 -3.08 7.19 56.54
CA PHE A 751 -2.45 5.92 56.24
C PHE A 751 -1.92 5.93 54.82
N GLY A 752 -0.86 5.17 54.57
CA GLY A 752 -0.39 4.90 53.22
C GLY A 752 0.60 3.75 53.22
N GLY A 753 0.87 3.23 52.03
CA GLY A 753 1.82 2.16 51.85
C GLY A 753 2.04 1.86 50.37
N ASN A 754 3.08 1.08 50.13
CA ASN A 754 3.39 0.53 48.83
C ASN A 754 3.31 -1.00 48.92
N PHE A 755 2.73 -1.61 47.89
CA PHE A 755 2.58 -3.05 47.75
C PHE A 755 3.13 -3.51 46.41
N ASN A 756 3.77 -4.67 46.41
CA ASN A 756 4.07 -5.43 45.21
C ASN A 756 3.34 -6.78 45.33
N GLY A 757 2.49 -7.09 44.35
CA GLY A 757 1.73 -8.33 44.29
C GLY A 757 2.15 -9.16 43.08
N ASP A 758 2.55 -10.41 43.31
CA ASP A 758 2.97 -11.37 42.28
C ASP A 758 2.50 -12.77 42.68
N ASN A 759 1.55 -13.35 41.94
CA ASN A 759 1.10 -14.75 42.17
C ASN A 759 1.64 -15.73 41.10
N GLY A 760 2.60 -15.29 40.27
CA GLY A 760 3.12 -16.01 39.12
C GLY A 760 2.28 -15.90 37.84
N THR A 761 1.05 -15.39 37.93
CA THR A 761 0.15 -15.11 36.79
C THR A 761 -0.02 -13.61 36.61
N ILE A 762 -0.46 -12.90 37.65
CA ILE A 762 -0.56 -11.44 37.71
C ILE A 762 0.64 -10.85 38.44
N ASN A 763 1.01 -9.62 38.07
CA ASN A 763 2.07 -8.85 38.73
C ASN A 763 1.74 -7.36 38.74
N TYR A 764 1.92 -6.68 39.87
CA TYR A 764 1.66 -5.24 39.94
C TYR A 764 2.43 -4.54 41.07
N ASP A 765 2.68 -3.25 40.86
CA ASP A 765 3.11 -2.30 41.90
C ASP A 765 1.96 -1.34 42.23
N GLN A 766 1.67 -1.16 43.52
CA GLN A 766 0.56 -0.34 43.99
C GLN A 766 1.02 0.66 45.07
N ASP A 767 0.72 1.94 44.88
CA ASP A 767 0.86 2.98 45.89
C ASP A 767 -0.50 3.40 46.43
N VAL A 768 -0.63 3.48 47.76
CA VAL A 768 -1.90 3.84 48.41
C VAL A 768 -1.67 4.96 49.42
N ASN A 769 -2.60 5.93 49.42
CA ASN A 769 -2.69 6.95 50.46
C ASN A 769 -4.15 7.25 50.83
N GLY A 770 -4.42 7.42 52.11
CA GLY A 770 -5.76 7.68 52.59
C GLY A 770 -5.84 8.37 53.93
N ILE A 771 -7.05 8.81 54.24
CA ILE A 771 -7.40 9.44 55.51
C ILE A 771 -8.61 8.74 56.08
N MET A 772 -8.52 8.39 57.37
CA MET A 772 -9.62 7.85 58.14
C MET A 772 -9.98 8.77 59.30
N VAL A 773 -11.26 9.01 59.49
CA VAL A 773 -11.81 9.80 60.60
C VAL A 773 -12.74 8.94 61.42
N GLY A 774 -12.67 9.04 62.75
CA GLY A 774 -13.51 8.22 63.61
C GLY A 774 -13.89 8.87 64.92
N VAL A 775 -14.95 8.31 65.52
CA VAL A 775 -15.48 8.71 66.82
C VAL A 775 -15.87 7.48 67.62
N ASP A 776 -15.43 7.41 68.87
CA ASP A 776 -15.71 6.30 69.77
C ASP A 776 -15.98 6.73 71.20
N THR A 777 -16.78 5.98 71.93
CA THR A 777 -17.06 6.23 73.34
C THR A 777 -16.74 5.02 74.20
N LYS A 778 -16.36 5.28 75.45
CA LYS A 778 -16.13 4.23 76.43
C LYS A 778 -17.33 4.00 77.32
N VAL A 779 -17.71 2.74 77.48
CA VAL A 779 -18.85 2.31 78.30
C VAL A 779 -18.41 1.20 79.25
N ASP A 780 -18.71 1.35 80.54
CA ASP A 780 -18.49 0.28 81.53
C ASP A 780 -19.72 -0.65 81.56
N GLY A 781 -19.52 -1.96 81.43
CA GLY A 781 -20.63 -2.92 81.44
C GLY A 781 -20.18 -4.39 81.36
N ASN A 782 -20.96 -5.30 81.94
CA ASN A 782 -20.72 -6.76 81.91
C ASN A 782 -19.28 -7.18 82.28
N ASN A 783 -18.72 -6.61 83.36
CA ASN A 783 -17.35 -6.90 83.83
C ASN A 783 -16.23 -6.58 82.82
N ALA A 784 -16.50 -5.75 81.81
CA ALA A 784 -15.55 -5.26 80.83
C ALA A 784 -15.66 -3.74 80.63
N LYS A 785 -14.58 -3.15 80.14
CA LYS A 785 -14.55 -1.79 79.61
C LYS A 785 -14.70 -1.87 78.10
N TRP A 786 -15.78 -1.30 77.58
CA TRP A 786 -16.10 -1.30 76.15
C TRP A 786 -15.67 0.01 75.53
N ILE A 787 -15.09 -0.04 74.33
CA ILE A 787 -15.01 1.08 73.40
C ILE A 787 -15.94 0.73 72.25
N VAL A 788 -16.85 1.63 71.89
CA VAL A 788 -17.74 1.45 70.73
C VAL A 788 -17.66 2.70 69.88
N GLY A 789 -17.43 2.54 68.57
CA GLY A 789 -17.26 3.67 67.67
C GLY A 789 -17.59 3.36 66.23
N ALA A 790 -17.51 4.39 65.42
CA ALA A 790 -17.61 4.34 63.98
C ALA A 790 -16.52 5.18 63.32
N ALA A 791 -16.09 4.79 62.13
CA ALA A 791 -15.12 5.53 61.33
C ALA A 791 -15.53 5.55 59.85
N ALA A 792 -15.00 6.52 59.11
CA ALA A 792 -15.10 6.60 57.67
C ALA A 792 -13.71 6.81 57.08
N GLY A 793 -13.41 6.10 55.99
CA GLY A 793 -12.13 6.13 55.27
C GLY A 793 -12.31 6.63 53.85
N PHE A 794 -11.32 7.37 53.36
CA PHE A 794 -11.18 7.75 51.97
C PHE A 794 -9.74 7.45 51.56
N ALA A 795 -9.56 6.66 50.50
CA ALA A 795 -8.24 6.33 49.98
C ALA A 795 -8.19 6.56 48.47
N LYS A 796 -7.00 6.93 47.99
CA LYS A 796 -6.61 6.85 46.60
C LYS A 796 -5.51 5.81 46.47
N GLY A 797 -5.58 4.99 45.43
CA GLY A 797 -4.55 4.05 45.05
C GLY A 797 -4.16 4.26 43.59
N ASP A 798 -2.89 4.06 43.27
CA ASP A 798 -2.37 4.06 41.92
C ASP A 798 -1.70 2.69 41.70
N LEU A 799 -2.23 1.89 40.76
CA LEU A 799 -1.74 0.57 40.38
C LEU A 799 -1.01 0.67 39.03
N SER A 800 0.11 -0.01 38.85
CA SER A 800 0.80 -0.02 37.56
C SER A 800 1.61 -1.28 37.30
N ASP A 801 1.70 -1.66 36.02
CA ASP A 801 2.67 -2.61 35.47
C ASP A 801 2.86 -2.32 33.97
N ARG A 802 4.12 -2.30 33.50
CA ARG A 802 4.47 -1.96 32.11
C ARG A 802 3.76 -0.69 31.59
N THR A 803 2.85 -0.82 30.60
CA THR A 803 2.04 0.31 30.11
C THR A 803 0.68 0.42 30.79
N GLY A 804 0.27 -0.59 31.55
CA GLY A 804 -1.00 -0.65 32.26
C GLY A 804 -0.99 0.17 33.55
N GLN A 805 -2.09 0.86 33.81
CA GLN A 805 -2.33 1.67 35.00
C GLN A 805 -3.78 1.55 35.46
N VAL A 806 -4.02 1.60 36.78
CA VAL A 806 -5.36 1.74 37.34
C VAL A 806 -5.36 2.81 38.44
N ASP A 807 -6.21 3.82 38.26
CA ASP A 807 -6.52 4.81 39.29
C ASP A 807 -7.65 4.29 40.17
N GLN A 808 -7.44 4.25 41.49
CA GLN A 808 -8.38 3.66 42.45
C GLN A 808 -8.89 4.71 43.44
N ASP A 809 -10.20 4.75 43.65
CA ASP A 809 -10.86 5.57 44.66
C ASP A 809 -11.69 4.69 45.61
N SER A 810 -11.39 4.75 46.91
CA SER A 810 -12.09 3.98 47.95
C SER A 810 -12.84 4.88 48.93
N GLN A 811 -14.06 4.46 49.27
CA GLN A 811 -14.91 5.07 50.29
C GLN A 811 -15.41 4.01 51.25
N SER A 812 -15.03 4.11 52.52
CA SER A 812 -15.28 3.06 53.50
C SER A 812 -15.99 3.57 54.75
N ALA A 813 -16.80 2.72 55.37
CA ALA A 813 -17.46 2.95 56.64
C ALA A 813 -17.25 1.76 57.58
N TYR A 814 -16.82 2.03 58.81
CA TYR A 814 -16.50 1.03 59.83
C TYR A 814 -17.35 1.24 61.08
N ILE A 815 -17.78 0.13 61.68
CA ILE A 815 -18.29 0.08 63.05
C ILE A 815 -17.38 -0.84 63.84
N TYR A 816 -16.86 -0.37 64.97
CA TYR A 816 -15.89 -1.12 65.75
C TYR A 816 -16.22 -1.12 67.24
N SER A 817 -15.75 -2.17 67.91
CA SER A 817 -15.91 -2.40 69.34
C SER A 817 -14.68 -3.06 69.93
N SER A 818 -14.29 -2.67 71.13
CA SER A 818 -13.21 -3.31 71.90
C SER A 818 -13.66 -3.55 73.32
N ALA A 819 -13.59 -4.80 73.79
CA ALA A 819 -13.96 -5.20 75.14
C ALA A 819 -12.71 -5.62 75.91
N ARG A 820 -12.39 -4.92 77.00
CA ARG A 820 -11.29 -5.27 77.90
C ARG A 820 -11.80 -5.77 79.24
N PHE A 821 -11.49 -7.02 79.58
CA PHE A 821 -11.93 -7.66 80.81
C PHE A 821 -10.96 -7.41 81.98
N ALA A 822 -11.46 -7.57 83.21
CA ALA A 822 -10.65 -7.38 84.41
C ALA A 822 -9.46 -8.35 84.55
N ASN A 823 -9.47 -9.47 83.83
CA ASN A 823 -8.39 -10.45 83.77
C ASN A 823 -7.34 -10.15 82.68
N ASN A 824 -7.35 -8.95 82.09
CA ASN A 824 -6.47 -8.50 81.00
C ASN A 824 -6.64 -9.20 79.65
N ILE A 825 -7.66 -10.04 79.49
CA ILE A 825 -8.09 -10.49 78.16
C ILE A 825 -8.80 -9.33 77.46
N PHE A 826 -8.58 -9.17 76.16
CA PHE A 826 -9.37 -8.27 75.33
C PHE A 826 -9.87 -8.94 74.05
N VAL A 827 -10.96 -8.42 73.53
CA VAL A 827 -11.52 -8.78 72.23
C VAL A 827 -11.83 -7.50 71.48
N ASP A 828 -11.22 -7.34 70.31
CA ASP A 828 -11.55 -6.31 69.35
C ASP A 828 -12.38 -6.93 68.23
N GLY A 829 -13.38 -6.18 67.77
CA GLY A 829 -14.20 -6.56 66.63
C GLY A 829 -14.57 -5.34 65.81
N ASN A 830 -14.64 -5.51 64.49
CA ASN A 830 -15.16 -4.50 63.59
C ASN A 830 -15.90 -5.14 62.40
N LEU A 831 -16.75 -4.34 61.79
CA LEU A 831 -17.43 -4.62 60.54
C LEU A 831 -17.25 -3.39 59.64
N SER A 832 -16.97 -3.61 58.37
CA SER A 832 -16.75 -2.57 57.38
C SER A 832 -17.59 -2.78 56.13
N TYR A 833 -17.91 -1.68 55.47
CA TYR A 833 -18.39 -1.64 54.11
C TYR A 833 -17.52 -0.66 53.33
N SER A 834 -17.07 -1.06 52.14
CA SER A 834 -16.18 -0.28 51.29
C SER A 834 -16.72 -0.29 49.87
N HIS A 835 -16.66 0.86 49.20
CA HIS A 835 -17.00 1.01 47.80
C HIS A 835 -15.76 1.49 47.05
N PHE A 836 -15.36 0.76 46.02
CA PHE A 836 -14.18 1.02 45.20
C PHE A 836 -14.60 1.39 43.79
N ASN A 837 -14.02 2.46 43.24
CA ASN A 837 -14.09 2.80 41.82
C ASN A 837 -12.68 2.66 41.25
N ASN A 838 -12.57 2.05 40.08
CA ASN A 838 -11.30 1.75 39.43
C ASN A 838 -11.40 2.17 37.96
N ASP A 839 -10.46 3.00 37.51
CA ASP A 839 -10.35 3.46 36.14
C ASP A 839 -9.04 2.91 35.55
N LEU A 840 -9.14 2.00 34.57
CA LEU A 840 -8.04 1.29 33.94
C LEU A 840 -7.64 1.97 32.63
N SER A 841 -6.33 2.01 32.37
CA SER A 841 -5.77 2.38 31.06
C SER A 841 -4.54 1.55 30.70
N ALA A 842 -4.32 1.28 29.41
CA ALA A 842 -3.12 0.59 28.91
C ALA A 842 -2.91 0.86 27.41
N ASN A 843 -1.80 0.37 26.84
CA ASN A 843 -1.62 0.32 25.39
C ASN A 843 -1.47 -1.13 24.91
N MET A 844 -1.99 -1.40 23.71
CA MET A 844 -1.80 -2.67 23.03
C MET A 844 -0.46 -2.71 22.28
N SER A 845 -0.06 -3.90 21.85
CA SER A 845 1.16 -4.17 21.07
C SER A 845 1.31 -3.36 19.77
N ASP A 846 0.20 -2.93 19.16
CA ASP A 846 0.15 -2.06 17.97
C ASP A 846 0.14 -0.55 18.30
N GLY A 847 0.12 -0.21 19.59
CA GLY A 847 0.05 1.17 20.10
C GLY A 847 -1.37 1.69 20.33
N THR A 848 -2.42 0.88 20.10
CA THR A 848 -3.80 1.26 20.37
C THR A 848 -4.03 1.46 21.87
N TYR A 849 -4.67 2.58 22.24
CA TYR A 849 -5.00 2.89 23.63
C TYR A 849 -6.24 2.12 24.09
N VAL A 850 -6.20 1.58 25.31
CA VAL A 850 -7.27 0.80 25.94
C VAL A 850 -7.68 1.47 27.25
N ASP A 851 -8.98 1.52 27.52
CA ASP A 851 -9.55 1.99 28.77
C ASP A 851 -10.73 1.12 29.22
N GLY A 852 -11.05 1.22 30.50
CA GLY A 852 -12.26 0.67 31.08
C GLY A 852 -12.45 1.11 32.52
N ASN A 853 -13.66 0.97 33.03
CA ASN A 853 -13.98 1.30 34.41
C ASN A 853 -14.80 0.21 35.07
N THR A 854 -14.60 0.04 36.37
CA THR A 854 -15.37 -0.91 37.18
C THR A 854 -15.53 -0.39 38.60
N SER A 855 -16.62 -0.81 39.25
CA SER A 855 -16.87 -0.49 40.65
C SER A 855 -17.20 -1.77 41.42
N SER A 856 -16.76 -1.84 42.66
CA SER A 856 -17.02 -3.01 43.51
C SER A 856 -17.43 -2.60 44.92
N ASP A 857 -18.35 -3.36 45.49
CA ASP A 857 -18.76 -3.23 46.88
C ASP A 857 -18.15 -4.36 47.69
N ALA A 858 -17.58 -4.05 48.86
CA ALA A 858 -16.96 -5.05 49.71
C ALA A 858 -17.46 -4.96 51.15
N TRP A 859 -17.69 -6.14 51.74
CA TRP A 859 -17.99 -6.29 53.16
C TRP A 859 -16.81 -6.94 53.86
N GLY A 860 -16.32 -6.26 54.90
CA GLY A 860 -15.17 -6.74 55.66
C GLY A 860 -15.50 -6.93 57.13
N PHE A 861 -14.76 -7.81 57.79
CA PHE A 861 -14.79 -7.93 59.25
C PHE A 861 -13.39 -8.17 59.79
N GLY A 862 -13.18 -7.80 61.05
CA GLY A 862 -11.94 -8.13 61.76
C GLY A 862 -12.20 -8.47 63.21
N LEU A 863 -11.54 -9.50 63.71
CA LEU A 863 -11.60 -9.97 65.08
C LEU A 863 -10.17 -10.18 65.62
N LYS A 864 -9.84 -9.55 66.75
CA LYS A 864 -8.54 -9.71 67.43
C LYS A 864 -8.74 -10.10 68.89
N LEU A 865 -8.19 -11.23 69.30
CA LEU A 865 -8.20 -11.73 70.67
C LEU A 865 -6.78 -11.69 71.21
N GLY A 866 -6.59 -11.11 72.39
CA GLY A 866 -5.27 -11.06 73.01
C GLY A 866 -5.29 -10.96 74.52
N TYR A 867 -4.08 -10.96 75.08
CA TYR A 867 -3.85 -10.88 76.52
C TYR A 867 -2.80 -9.83 76.86
N ASP A 868 -3.17 -8.79 77.60
CA ASP A 868 -2.23 -7.75 78.03
C ASP A 868 -1.40 -8.21 79.24
N LEU A 869 -0.20 -8.72 79.01
CA LEU A 869 0.75 -9.02 80.08
C LEU A 869 1.48 -7.74 80.50
N LYS A 870 1.21 -7.26 81.72
CA LYS A 870 1.93 -6.11 82.29
C LYS A 870 3.30 -6.51 82.84
N LEU A 871 4.34 -5.80 82.42
CA LEU A 871 5.72 -5.93 82.90
C LEU A 871 6.06 -4.74 83.82
N GLY A 872 5.72 -4.89 85.10
CA GLY A 872 5.80 -3.78 86.07
C GLY A 872 4.73 -2.72 85.83
N ASP A 873 5.05 -1.46 86.15
CA ASP A 873 4.09 -0.35 86.07
C ASP A 873 4.06 0.34 84.69
N ALA A 874 5.06 0.12 83.83
CA ALA A 874 5.28 0.87 82.59
C ALA A 874 5.40 0.02 81.31
N GLY A 875 5.82 -1.25 81.42
CA GLY A 875 6.00 -2.13 80.26
C GLY A 875 4.79 -3.04 80.02
N TYR A 876 4.60 -3.46 78.77
CA TYR A 876 3.63 -4.49 78.41
C TYR A 876 4.13 -5.39 77.28
N VAL A 877 3.60 -6.62 77.26
CA VAL A 877 3.71 -7.57 76.15
C VAL A 877 2.32 -8.15 75.90
N THR A 878 1.87 -8.11 74.66
CA THR A 878 0.52 -8.48 74.27
C THR A 878 0.58 -9.52 73.15
N PRO A 879 0.64 -10.82 73.47
CA PRO A 879 0.37 -11.85 72.47
C PRO A 879 -1.09 -11.79 72.04
N TYR A 880 -1.32 -11.99 70.74
CA TYR A 880 -2.65 -11.98 70.15
C TYR A 880 -2.76 -12.94 68.96
N GLY A 881 -4.00 -13.27 68.63
CA GLY A 881 -4.37 -13.80 67.33
C GLY A 881 -5.52 -13.00 66.74
N SER A 882 -5.51 -12.81 65.43
CA SER A 882 -6.58 -12.15 64.70
C SER A 882 -6.96 -12.89 63.44
N VAL A 883 -8.23 -12.74 63.07
CA VAL A 883 -8.78 -13.15 61.79
C VAL A 883 -9.53 -11.96 61.21
N SER A 884 -9.31 -11.69 59.94
CA SER A 884 -9.99 -10.65 59.19
C SER A 884 -10.35 -11.19 57.82
N GLY A 885 -11.54 -10.88 57.33
CA GLY A 885 -11.97 -11.32 56.01
C GLY A 885 -12.62 -10.18 55.26
N LEU A 886 -12.39 -10.14 53.94
CA LEU A 886 -13.00 -9.23 53.00
C LEU A 886 -13.72 -10.06 51.93
N PHE A 887 -14.97 -9.70 51.65
CA PHE A 887 -15.80 -10.31 50.61
C PHE A 887 -16.22 -9.20 49.65
N GLN A 888 -15.60 -9.16 48.47
CA GLN A 888 -15.84 -8.18 47.43
C GLN A 888 -16.78 -8.75 46.36
N SER A 889 -17.81 -7.99 45.99
CA SER A 889 -18.69 -8.36 44.88
C SER A 889 -17.96 -8.25 43.54
N GLY A 890 -18.16 -9.24 42.67
CA GLY A 890 -17.73 -9.14 41.28
C GLY A 890 -18.59 -8.17 40.49
N ASP A 891 -17.99 -7.61 39.44
CA ASP A 891 -18.62 -6.79 38.42
C ASP A 891 -18.26 -7.37 37.06
N ASP A 892 -19.17 -7.23 36.09
CA ASP A 892 -18.99 -7.72 34.73
C ASP A 892 -18.84 -6.50 33.82
N TYR A 893 -17.69 -6.35 33.17
CA TYR A 893 -17.37 -5.16 32.39
C TYR A 893 -16.60 -5.48 31.09
N GLN A 894 -16.64 -4.53 30.16
CA GLN A 894 -15.95 -4.63 28.88
C GLN A 894 -15.02 -3.44 28.71
N LEU A 895 -13.77 -3.71 28.31
CA LEU A 895 -12.80 -2.68 27.95
C LEU A 895 -13.05 -2.13 26.54
N SER A 896 -12.46 -0.98 26.22
CA SER A 896 -12.63 -0.33 24.90
C SER A 896 -12.04 -1.12 23.72
N ASN A 897 -11.21 -2.12 23.98
CA ASN A 897 -10.67 -3.07 23.00
C ASN A 897 -11.47 -4.38 22.88
N ASP A 898 -12.72 -4.38 23.34
CA ASP A 898 -13.66 -5.50 23.36
C ASP A 898 -13.36 -6.66 24.34
N MET A 899 -12.30 -6.59 25.15
CA MET A 899 -12.05 -7.58 26.19
C MET A 899 -13.16 -7.58 27.25
N LYS A 900 -13.70 -8.76 27.55
CA LYS A 900 -14.72 -8.95 28.58
C LYS A 900 -14.11 -9.57 29.82
N VAL A 901 -14.47 -9.02 30.96
CA VAL A 901 -14.02 -9.46 32.27
C VAL A 901 -15.26 -9.72 33.12
N ASP A 902 -15.40 -10.98 33.54
CA ASP A 902 -16.53 -11.47 34.31
C ASP A 902 -16.02 -12.18 35.58
N GLY A 903 -16.91 -12.38 36.57
CA GLY A 903 -16.61 -13.26 37.71
C GLY A 903 -15.58 -12.70 38.71
N GLN A 904 -15.34 -11.39 38.73
CA GLN A 904 -14.34 -10.70 39.58
C GLN A 904 -14.69 -10.62 41.08
N SER A 905 -15.50 -11.55 41.61
CA SER A 905 -15.70 -11.64 43.07
C SER A 905 -14.39 -12.02 43.73
N TYR A 906 -14.04 -11.35 44.83
CA TYR A 906 -12.76 -11.58 45.51
C TYR A 906 -12.98 -11.74 47.00
N ASP A 907 -12.71 -12.94 47.47
CA ASP A 907 -12.80 -13.30 48.89
C ASP A 907 -11.38 -13.52 49.44
N SER A 908 -11.05 -12.80 50.52
CA SER A 908 -9.76 -12.94 51.22
C SER A 908 -10.02 -13.18 52.70
N MET A 909 -9.31 -14.16 53.28
CA MET A 909 -9.34 -14.47 54.69
C MET A 909 -7.92 -14.48 55.27
N ARG A 910 -7.60 -13.42 56.01
CA ARG A 910 -6.30 -13.20 56.62
C ARG A 910 -6.26 -13.64 58.08
N TYR A 911 -5.26 -14.45 58.41
CA TYR A 911 -4.96 -14.94 59.75
C TYR A 911 -3.65 -14.35 60.24
N GLU A 912 -3.63 -13.78 61.44
CA GLU A 912 -2.44 -13.17 62.01
C GLU A 912 -2.20 -13.65 63.44
N LEU A 913 -0.96 -14.05 63.74
CA LEU A 913 -0.51 -14.43 65.07
C LEU A 913 0.70 -13.56 65.44
N GLY A 914 0.56 -12.74 66.47
CA GLY A 914 1.55 -11.72 66.77
C GLY A 914 1.75 -11.40 68.23
N VAL A 915 2.77 -10.57 68.49
CA VAL A 915 3.11 -10.02 69.80
C VAL A 915 3.40 -8.54 69.66
N ASP A 916 2.69 -7.72 70.42
CA ASP A 916 2.97 -6.29 70.58
C ASP A 916 3.74 -6.08 71.89
N ALA A 917 4.84 -5.32 71.88
CA ALA A 917 5.61 -5.01 73.08
C ALA A 917 5.87 -3.50 73.16
N GLY A 918 5.69 -2.90 74.32
CA GLY A 918 5.89 -1.46 74.49
C GLY A 918 6.25 -1.04 75.91
N TYR A 919 6.73 0.20 76.03
CA TYR A 919 7.15 0.77 77.31
C TYR A 919 6.71 2.23 77.42
N THR A 920 5.95 2.57 78.46
CA THR A 920 5.40 3.93 78.66
C THR A 920 6.33 4.78 79.53
N PHE A 921 6.90 5.83 78.97
CA PHE A 921 7.67 6.85 79.68
C PHE A 921 6.77 8.00 80.11
N THR A 922 6.43 8.08 81.40
CA THR A 922 5.63 9.18 81.96
C THR A 922 6.53 10.34 82.38
N TYR A 923 6.33 11.52 81.79
CA TYR A 923 7.12 12.73 82.09
C TYR A 923 6.44 13.64 83.14
N SER A 924 5.10 13.68 83.13
CA SER A 924 4.25 14.41 84.10
C SER A 924 2.88 13.72 84.23
N GLU A 925 1.97 14.21 85.09
CA GLU A 925 0.62 13.62 85.24
C GLU A 925 -0.14 13.52 83.90
N ASP A 926 0.10 14.43 82.96
CA ASP A 926 -0.64 14.55 81.69
C ASP A 926 0.21 14.28 80.44
N GLN A 927 1.48 13.85 80.58
CA GLN A 927 2.40 13.64 79.46
C GLN A 927 3.12 12.28 79.52
N ALA A 928 3.04 11.52 78.43
CA ALA A 928 3.78 10.27 78.26
C ALA A 928 4.14 9.98 76.80
N LEU A 929 5.22 9.22 76.62
CA LEU A 929 5.65 8.63 75.35
C LEU A 929 5.68 7.11 75.48
N THR A 930 5.04 6.40 74.57
CA THR A 930 5.01 4.94 74.52
C THR A 930 5.53 4.46 73.17
N PRO A 931 6.84 4.18 73.03
CA PRO A 931 7.33 3.36 71.93
C PRO A 931 6.79 1.93 72.01
N TYR A 932 6.47 1.36 70.87
CA TYR A 932 6.04 -0.02 70.71
C TYR A 932 6.66 -0.69 69.49
N PHE A 933 6.75 -2.01 69.55
CA PHE A 933 7.22 -2.91 68.52
C PHE A 933 6.15 -3.97 68.28
N LYS A 934 5.94 -4.33 67.01
CA LYS A 934 5.01 -5.37 66.56
C LYS A 934 5.80 -6.44 65.81
N LEU A 935 5.53 -7.70 66.10
CA LEU A 935 6.01 -8.83 65.31
C LEU A 935 4.87 -9.82 65.13
N ALA A 936 4.54 -10.16 63.89
CA ALA A 936 3.49 -11.12 63.60
C ALA A 936 3.82 -12.01 62.40
N TYR A 937 3.27 -13.21 62.43
CA TYR A 937 3.14 -14.08 61.27
C TYR A 937 1.74 -13.88 60.68
N VAL A 938 1.67 -13.64 59.37
CA VAL A 938 0.45 -13.40 58.62
C VAL A 938 0.31 -14.50 57.56
N TYR A 939 -0.90 -15.00 57.38
CA TYR A 939 -1.26 -15.88 56.28
C TYR A 939 -2.54 -15.36 55.64
N ASP A 940 -2.52 -15.11 54.34
CA ASP A 940 -3.69 -14.73 53.55
C ASP A 940 -4.13 -15.92 52.70
N ASP A 941 -5.43 -16.22 52.76
CA ASP A 941 -6.09 -17.29 52.01
C ASP A 941 -7.07 -16.63 51.04
N SER A 942 -6.72 -16.62 49.75
CA SER A 942 -7.45 -15.89 48.72
C SER A 942 -7.33 -16.56 47.35
N ASN A 943 -7.68 -17.84 47.28
CA ASN A 943 -7.77 -18.60 46.03
C ASN A 943 -9.00 -18.15 45.23
N ASN A 944 -8.80 -17.15 44.37
CA ASN A 944 -9.84 -16.54 43.53
C ASN A 944 -9.48 -16.71 42.05
N ASP A 945 -10.51 -16.83 41.23
CA ASP A 945 -10.41 -16.88 39.78
C ASP A 945 -11.36 -15.86 39.17
N ALA A 946 -11.02 -15.40 37.97
CA ALA A 946 -11.92 -14.58 37.17
C ALA A 946 -11.88 -14.99 35.71
N ASP A 947 -12.99 -14.76 35.02
CA ASP A 947 -13.16 -15.15 33.63
C ASP A 947 -12.81 -13.96 32.72
N VAL A 948 -11.81 -14.11 31.85
CA VAL A 948 -11.49 -13.15 30.79
C VAL A 948 -11.81 -13.78 29.46
N ASN A 949 -12.76 -13.21 28.73
CA ASN A 949 -13.31 -13.77 27.48
C ASN A 949 -13.76 -15.25 27.60
N GLY A 950 -14.14 -15.68 28.82
CA GLY A 950 -14.54 -17.07 29.11
C GLY A 950 -13.41 -18.00 29.54
N ASP A 951 -12.16 -17.53 29.61
CA ASP A 951 -11.05 -18.26 30.23
C ASP A 951 -10.91 -17.91 31.70
N SER A 952 -10.95 -18.93 32.56
CA SER A 952 -10.73 -18.79 34.01
C SER A 952 -9.24 -18.63 34.30
N ILE A 953 -8.88 -17.48 34.86
CA ILE A 953 -7.50 -17.08 35.18
C ILE A 953 -7.40 -16.79 36.68
N ASP A 954 -6.35 -17.33 37.30
CA ASP A 954 -6.06 -17.13 38.73
C ASP A 954 -5.63 -15.69 39.00
N ASN A 955 -6.45 -14.96 39.77
CA ASN A 955 -6.17 -13.60 40.22
C ASN A 955 -6.02 -13.51 41.76
N GLY A 956 -5.97 -14.66 42.43
CA GLY A 956 -5.83 -14.76 43.87
C GLY A 956 -4.39 -14.51 44.32
N VAL A 957 -4.20 -13.70 45.36
CA VAL A 957 -2.86 -13.49 45.94
C VAL A 957 -2.80 -14.02 47.38
N GLU A 958 -2.68 -15.34 47.49
CA GLU A 958 -2.52 -16.05 48.77
C GLU A 958 -1.06 -16.10 49.19
N GLY A 959 -0.77 -16.24 50.48
CA GLY A 959 0.63 -16.34 50.90
C GLY A 959 0.90 -16.21 52.38
N SER A 960 2.10 -16.62 52.79
CA SER A 960 2.61 -16.43 54.15
C SER A 960 3.60 -15.28 54.21
N ALA A 961 3.46 -14.41 55.20
CA ALA A 961 4.33 -13.25 55.38
C ALA A 961 4.69 -13.00 56.84
N VAL A 962 5.78 -12.27 57.06
CA VAL A 962 6.21 -11.81 58.39
C VAL A 962 6.07 -10.29 58.47
N ARG A 963 5.29 -9.85 59.45
CA ARG A 963 5.06 -8.43 59.75
C ARG A 963 6.04 -7.96 60.82
N VAL A 964 6.75 -6.88 60.54
CA VAL A 964 7.59 -6.18 61.51
C VAL A 964 7.16 -4.72 61.57
N GLY A 965 6.82 -4.24 62.76
CA GLY A 965 6.31 -2.88 62.96
C GLY A 965 7.00 -2.15 64.10
N LEU A 966 7.16 -0.84 63.95
CA LEU A 966 7.69 0.05 64.98
C LEU A 966 6.82 1.30 65.05
N GLY A 967 6.49 1.73 66.27
CA GLY A 967 5.67 2.91 66.45
C GLY A 967 5.87 3.62 67.78
N THR A 968 5.26 4.79 67.88
CA THR A 968 5.26 5.62 69.08
C THR A 968 3.90 6.26 69.27
N GLN A 969 3.45 6.32 70.52
CA GLN A 969 2.28 7.09 70.94
C GLN A 969 2.74 8.20 71.90
N PHE A 970 2.34 9.44 71.66
CA PHE A 970 2.64 10.58 72.52
C PHE A 970 1.35 11.22 73.04
N SER A 971 1.21 11.30 74.36
CA SER A 971 0.15 12.05 75.03
C SER A 971 0.68 13.43 75.39
N PHE A 972 0.16 14.49 74.75
CA PHE A 972 0.58 15.87 75.00
C PHE A 972 -0.12 16.48 76.21
N THR A 973 -1.39 16.12 76.39
CA THR A 973 -2.25 16.49 77.52
C THR A 973 -3.20 15.33 77.83
N LYS A 974 -3.96 15.41 78.92
CA LYS A 974 -5.02 14.44 79.25
C LYS A 974 -6.07 14.25 78.15
N ASN A 975 -6.26 15.24 77.27
CA ASN A 975 -7.29 15.22 76.21
C ASN A 975 -6.71 15.11 74.80
N PHE A 976 -5.39 15.20 74.59
CA PHE A 976 -4.80 15.23 73.25
C PHE A 976 -3.57 14.32 73.12
N SER A 977 -3.61 13.42 72.14
CA SER A 977 -2.53 12.47 71.84
C SER A 977 -2.31 12.34 70.34
N ALA A 978 -1.07 12.01 69.94
CA ALA A 978 -0.74 11.58 68.59
C ALA A 978 -0.09 10.19 68.62
N TYR A 979 -0.12 9.50 67.50
CA TYR A 979 0.59 8.25 67.31
C TYR A 979 1.14 8.17 65.88
N THR A 980 2.19 7.39 65.73
CA THR A 980 2.75 7.05 64.43
C THR A 980 3.34 5.65 64.48
N ASP A 981 3.13 4.86 63.44
CA ASP A 981 3.86 3.61 63.22
C ASP A 981 4.20 3.41 61.75
N ALA A 982 5.26 2.64 61.53
CA ALA A 982 5.64 2.10 60.25
C ALA A 982 5.68 0.58 60.36
N ASN A 983 5.17 -0.10 59.33
CA ASN A 983 5.18 -1.54 59.25
C ASN A 983 5.80 -1.98 57.92
N TYR A 984 6.39 -3.17 57.93
CA TYR A 984 6.87 -3.90 56.76
C TYR A 984 6.25 -5.29 56.83
N LEU A 985 5.76 -5.81 55.70
CA LEU A 985 5.25 -7.17 55.56
C LEU A 985 6.03 -7.82 54.42
N GLY A 986 6.86 -8.82 54.75
CA GLY A 986 7.62 -9.57 53.74
C GLY A 986 7.08 -10.98 53.58
N GLY A 987 6.72 -11.38 52.36
CA GLY A 987 6.07 -12.64 51.98
C GLY A 987 6.63 -13.25 50.69
N GLY A 988 5.89 -14.20 50.12
CA GLY A 988 6.20 -14.84 48.82
C GLY A 988 5.47 -14.18 47.65
N ASP A 989 4.17 -13.92 47.85
CA ASP A 989 3.26 -13.50 46.77
C ASP A 989 2.70 -12.07 46.96
N VAL A 990 2.78 -11.51 48.18
CA VAL A 990 2.57 -10.08 48.46
C VAL A 990 3.64 -9.57 49.40
N ASP A 991 4.33 -8.52 48.96
CA ASP A 991 5.23 -7.72 49.78
C ASP A 991 4.62 -6.33 50.02
N GLN A 992 4.57 -5.91 51.29
CA GLN A 992 4.30 -4.52 51.66
C GLN A 992 5.64 -3.88 52.05
N ASP A 993 6.30 -3.30 51.06
CA ASP A 993 7.63 -2.68 51.19
C ASP A 993 7.70 -1.65 52.30
N TRP A 994 6.62 -0.89 52.48
CA TRP A 994 6.41 -0.06 53.64
C TRP A 994 4.93 0.26 53.80
N SER A 995 4.50 0.44 55.04
CA SER A 995 3.29 1.18 55.37
C SER A 995 3.55 2.15 56.51
N ALA A 996 2.86 3.27 56.49
CA ALA A 996 2.94 4.30 57.50
C ALA A 996 1.55 4.72 57.95
N ASN A 997 1.42 4.89 59.27
CA ASN A 997 0.22 5.41 59.90
C ASN A 997 0.61 6.61 60.79
N VAL A 998 -0.12 7.71 60.67
CA VAL A 998 0.06 8.90 61.52
C VAL A 998 -1.30 9.43 61.92
N GLY A 999 -1.60 9.45 63.22
CA GLY A 999 -2.90 9.88 63.72
C GLY A 999 -2.84 10.82 64.90
N VAL A 1000 -3.88 11.62 65.03
CA VAL A 1000 -4.13 12.52 66.16
C VAL A 1000 -5.50 12.23 66.75
N LYS A 1001 -5.63 12.44 68.05
CA LYS A 1001 -6.84 12.15 68.78
C LYS A 1001 -7.13 13.19 69.85
N TYR A 1002 -8.41 13.55 69.95
CA TYR A 1002 -8.98 14.30 71.06
C TYR A 1002 -9.91 13.42 71.91
N THR A 1003 -9.55 13.20 73.18
CA THR A 1003 -10.30 12.42 74.19
C THR A 1003 -11.17 13.35 75.04
N TRP A 1004 -12.39 12.97 75.44
CA TRP A 1004 -13.27 13.79 76.30
C TRP A 1004 -13.22 13.47 77.81
#